data_AF-A0A444ZS01-F1
#
_entry.id   AF-A0A444ZS01-F1
#
_cell.length_a   1.000
_cell.length_b   1.000
_cell.length_c   1.000
_cell.angle_alpha   90.00
_cell.angle_beta   90.00
_cell.angle_gamma   90.00
#
_symmetry.space_group_name_H-M   'P 1'
#
loop_
_entity.id
_entity.type
_entity.pdbx_description
1 polymer ?
#
loop_
_entity_poly.entity_id
_entity_poly.type
_entity_poly.pdbx_seq_one_letter_code
_entity_poly.pdbx_strand_id
1 'polypeptide(L)'
;MASLSAAISRSSSSPCFPPPNPNTASLSHHRNIFHSQCRAFPLSRPSLFLRKGLTLPPGRESSSTRICASVADVSLNLSVEEKQLPKGDTWSVHKFGGTCVGTSQRIKNVADIIIKDDSERKLVVVSAMSKVTDMMYDLINKAQSRDENYVAALDVVLEKHTQTAHDLLDGDHLASFLSQLHQDINNLKAMLRAIYIAGHATESFTDFVVGHGELWSAQMLSLVIRKLVTSCFPFGTEQNGVDCKWMDTREVLIVNPTSSNQVDPDYSLSQEGLEKWYSLNPAKVIIATGFIASTPQNIPTTLKRDGSDFSAAIMGALFRARQVTIWTDVDGVFSADPRKVSEAVILKTLSYQEAWEMSYFGANVLHPRTIIPVMRYGIPIIIRNIFNLSAPGTKICHPSVIEDEDKQDLQNFVKGFATIDNLALVNVEGTGMAGVPGTASAIFGAVKDVGANVIMISQASSEHSVCFAVPEKEVKAVAEALQSRFRQALDAGRLSQVAVVPNCSILAAVGQKMASTPGVSATLFNALAKASINVRAIAQGCSEYNITVVIKREDCIKALRAVHSRFYLSRTTIAMGIIGPGLIGSTLLDQLRDQASVLKEEFNIDLRVMGIISSKSMLLSESGIDLARWRELRDEKGEVANLDKFVHHVHGNHFIPNTAIVDCTSDSIIAGHYNDWLRKGIHVVTPNKKANSGPLDQYLSLRALQRQSYTHYFYEATVGAGLPIISTLRGLLETGDRILQIEGIFSGTLSYIFNNFKDGRAFSEVVAEAKEAGYTEPDPRDDLSGTDVARKVIILARESGLKLELSDIPVESLVPEPLRDCASAQEFMQQLPKFDQLLSKKQEEAENAGEVLRYVGVVDVTNKKGTVELRRYKKDHPFAHLSGSDNIIAFTTRRYQNQPLIVRGPGAGAQVTAGGIFSDILRLASYLGAPS
;
A
#
# COMPACT_ATOMS: atom_id res chain seq x y z
N MET A 1 36.16 17.06 -48.39
CA MET A 1 35.20 17.80 -49.25
C MET A 1 33.99 18.10 -48.37
N ALA A 2 33.79 19.25 -47.73
CA ALA A 2 34.12 20.66 -48.03
C ALA A 2 33.18 21.35 -49.03
N SER A 3 32.05 21.89 -48.53
CA SER A 3 31.39 23.20 -48.84
C SER A 3 29.95 23.21 -48.28
N LEU A 4 29.46 24.12 -47.41
CA LEU A 4 29.30 25.59 -47.52
C LEU A 4 28.28 25.99 -48.63
N SER A 5 27.37 26.97 -48.51
CA SER A 5 26.99 27.96 -47.47
C SER A 5 25.65 28.65 -47.86
N ALA A 6 24.69 28.96 -46.96
CA ALA A 6 24.43 30.25 -46.26
C ALA A 6 23.63 31.38 -47.01
N ALA A 7 23.15 32.37 -46.23
CA ALA A 7 22.35 33.60 -46.55
C ALA A 7 20.82 33.40 -46.84
N ILE A 8 19.81 34.02 -46.19
CA ILE A 8 19.55 35.33 -45.53
C ILE A 8 18.98 36.43 -46.46
N SER A 9 17.69 36.79 -46.29
CA SER A 9 17.21 38.20 -46.12
C SER A 9 15.71 38.32 -45.78
N ARG A 10 15.31 39.44 -45.15
CA ARG A 10 14.03 39.74 -44.45
C ARG A 10 12.96 40.46 -45.30
N SER A 11 11.66 40.28 -44.99
CA SER A 11 10.58 41.32 -45.01
C SER A 11 9.19 40.75 -44.67
N SER A 12 8.16 41.49 -44.17
CA SER A 12 8.06 42.21 -42.88
C SER A 12 6.68 42.91 -42.67
N SER A 13 5.75 42.39 -41.86
CA SER A 13 4.55 43.15 -41.39
C SER A 13 3.82 42.54 -40.16
N SER A 14 3.63 43.35 -39.11
CA SER A 14 2.76 43.08 -37.93
C SER A 14 1.53 44.01 -37.95
N PRO A 15 0.54 43.79 -37.05
CA PRO A 15 0.29 44.75 -35.95
C PRO A 15 0.14 44.05 -34.58
N CYS A 16 0.65 44.52 -33.43
CA CYS A 16 0.34 45.77 -32.66
C CYS A 16 -1.09 45.75 -32.06
N PHE A 17 -1.39 46.02 -30.77
CA PHE A 17 -0.78 46.77 -29.64
C PHE A 17 -1.41 46.29 -28.28
N PRO A 18 -1.31 46.98 -27.10
CA PRO A 18 -0.13 47.27 -26.24
C PRO A 18 -0.34 46.90 -24.72
N PRO A 19 0.69 47.06 -23.84
CA PRO A 19 0.58 46.99 -22.36
C PRO A 19 0.37 48.38 -21.69
N PRO A 20 0.29 48.47 -20.35
CA PRO A 20 1.31 49.27 -19.63
C PRO A 20 1.77 48.70 -18.26
N ASN A 21 2.66 49.43 -17.59
CA ASN A 21 3.58 48.99 -16.52
C ASN A 21 3.42 49.85 -15.21
N PRO A 22 4.38 50.09 -14.29
CA PRO A 22 4.17 49.85 -12.84
C PRO A 22 4.34 51.08 -11.91
N ASN A 23 4.09 50.88 -10.59
CA ASN A 23 4.51 51.64 -9.36
C ASN A 23 3.42 51.45 -8.26
N THR A 24 3.62 51.44 -6.93
CA THR A 24 4.76 51.76 -6.03
C THR A 24 4.61 51.01 -4.67
N ALA A 25 5.54 51.22 -3.72
CA ALA A 25 5.56 50.69 -2.33
C ALA A 25 4.28 51.00 -1.49
N SER A 26 4.01 50.46 -0.28
CA SER A 26 4.91 50.10 0.85
C SER A 26 4.29 49.15 1.92
N LEU A 27 5.10 48.74 2.90
CA LEU A 27 4.77 47.88 4.07
C LEU A 27 3.67 48.42 5.01
N SER A 28 2.93 47.53 5.68
CA SER A 28 2.87 47.41 7.18
C SER A 28 1.83 46.38 7.68
N HIS A 29 1.99 45.92 8.94
CA HIS A 29 1.12 44.93 9.61
C HIS A 29 -0.25 45.49 10.05
N HIS A 30 -1.32 44.66 10.04
CA HIS A 30 -1.89 44.06 11.27
C HIS A 30 -3.12 43.14 11.01
N ARG A 31 -3.55 42.45 12.08
CA ARG A 31 -4.59 41.40 12.11
C ARG A 31 -6.04 41.94 12.09
N ASN A 32 -6.95 41.02 11.74
CA ASN A 32 -8.36 40.84 12.17
C ASN A 32 -9.50 41.24 11.21
N ILE A 33 -10.29 40.20 10.87
CA ILE A 33 -11.77 40.09 10.98
C ILE A 33 -12.61 41.28 10.46
N PHE A 34 -13.42 41.06 9.42
CA PHE A 34 -14.90 41.14 9.52
C PHE A 34 -15.63 40.58 8.28
N HIS A 35 -16.92 40.26 8.48
CA HIS A 35 -17.92 39.91 7.46
C HIS A 35 -18.04 40.95 6.32
N SER A 36 -18.52 40.55 5.12
CA SER A 36 -19.96 40.70 4.76
C SER A 36 -20.28 40.55 3.26
N GLN A 37 -21.44 39.92 2.97
CA GLN A 37 -22.36 40.15 1.82
C GLN A 37 -21.83 39.92 0.37
N CYS A 38 -22.59 39.49 -0.65
CA CYS A 38 -23.97 38.99 -0.84
C CYS A 38 -24.03 38.42 -2.29
N ARG A 39 -25.02 37.67 -2.82
CA ARG A 39 -26.44 37.42 -2.50
C ARG A 39 -26.82 35.96 -2.81
N ALA A 40 -27.83 35.44 -2.09
CA ALA A 40 -28.61 34.28 -2.49
C ALA A 40 -30.07 34.70 -2.80
N PHE A 41 -30.79 33.92 -3.61
CA PHE A 41 -32.22 34.10 -3.89
C PHE A 41 -33.10 33.41 -2.83
N PRO A 42 -34.14 34.09 -2.31
CA PRO A 42 -35.27 33.44 -1.66
C PRO A 42 -36.58 33.63 -2.43
N LEU A 43 -37.48 32.65 -2.35
CA LEU A 43 -38.89 32.79 -2.71
C LEU A 43 -39.74 32.44 -1.49
N SER A 44 -40.60 33.37 -1.08
CA SER A 44 -41.52 33.22 0.05
C SER A 44 -42.96 33.54 -0.34
N ARG A 45 -43.90 32.99 0.43
CA ARG A 45 -45.36 33.10 0.27
C ARG A 45 -45.84 34.56 0.29
N PRO A 46 -46.97 34.89 -0.38
CA PRO A 46 -47.67 36.15 -0.16
C PRO A 46 -48.62 36.06 1.05
N SER A 47 -48.84 37.20 1.72
CA SER A 47 -49.96 37.42 2.63
C SER A 47 -50.38 38.89 2.59
N LEU A 48 -51.68 39.17 2.48
CA LEU A 48 -52.26 40.51 2.60
C LEU A 48 -53.63 40.46 3.30
N PHE A 49 -53.69 41.09 4.47
CA PHE A 49 -54.80 41.78 5.14
C PHE A 49 -56.26 41.60 4.65
N LEU A 50 -57.19 41.29 5.58
CA LEU A 50 -57.99 42.35 6.26
C LEU A 50 -58.83 41.82 7.47
N ARG A 51 -59.56 42.73 8.15
CA ARG A 51 -60.06 42.62 9.52
C ARG A 51 -61.48 42.01 9.67
N LYS A 52 -61.70 41.41 10.85
CA LYS A 52 -62.93 41.24 11.67
C LYS A 52 -64.25 41.87 11.17
N GLY A 53 -65.31 41.07 11.22
CA GLY A 53 -66.71 41.48 11.42
C GLY A 53 -67.53 40.32 12.01
N LEU A 54 -68.37 40.58 13.04
CA LEU A 54 -69.33 39.62 13.60
C LEU A 54 -70.71 39.82 12.95
N THR A 55 -71.46 38.73 12.67
CA THR A 55 -72.76 38.33 13.26
C THR A 55 -73.53 37.29 12.41
N LEU A 56 -74.38 36.51 13.09
CA LEU A 56 -75.29 35.42 12.64
C LEU A 56 -76.52 35.96 11.83
N PRO A 57 -77.50 35.16 11.28
CA PRO A 57 -77.94 33.83 11.72
C PRO A 57 -78.43 32.88 10.55
N PRO A 58 -79.41 31.93 10.64
CA PRO A 58 -79.29 30.61 9.98
C PRO A 58 -80.39 30.28 8.93
N GLY A 59 -80.32 29.13 8.24
CA GLY A 59 -81.47 28.71 7.40
C GLY A 59 -81.41 27.39 6.61
N ARG A 60 -82.20 26.41 7.08
CA ARG A 60 -83.05 25.45 6.35
C ARG A 60 -82.50 24.15 5.72
N GLU A 61 -83.41 23.18 5.74
CA GLU A 61 -83.29 21.75 5.45
C GLU A 61 -83.78 21.41 4.02
N SER A 62 -83.40 20.23 3.53
CA SER A 62 -84.20 19.25 2.72
C SER A 62 -83.24 18.37 1.89
N SER A 63 -83.53 17.12 1.55
CA SER A 63 -84.59 16.19 2.00
C SER A 63 -84.08 14.74 1.90
N SER A 64 -84.77 13.81 2.55
CA SER A 64 -84.43 12.39 2.57
C SER A 64 -84.79 11.67 1.27
N THR A 65 -83.99 10.69 0.88
CA THR A 65 -84.47 9.55 0.09
C THR A 65 -83.99 8.26 0.75
N ARG A 66 -84.92 7.47 1.32
CA ARG A 66 -84.66 6.08 1.74
C ARG A 66 -85.22 5.15 0.69
N ILE A 67 -84.43 4.17 0.27
CA ILE A 67 -84.92 2.92 -0.32
C ILE A 67 -84.39 1.80 0.58
N CYS A 68 -85.26 0.83 0.89
CA CYS A 68 -84.97 -0.27 1.83
C CYS A 68 -84.81 -1.61 1.10
N ALA A 69 -84.33 -2.59 1.88
CA ALA A 69 -84.09 -4.00 1.56
C ALA A 69 -82.73 -4.30 0.89
N SER A 70 -82.03 -5.38 1.25
CA SER A 70 -82.42 -6.53 2.08
C SER A 70 -81.32 -7.00 3.05
N VAL A 71 -81.70 -7.82 4.03
CA VAL A 71 -80.79 -8.44 5.00
C VAL A 71 -80.44 -9.84 4.52
N ALA A 72 -79.18 -10.07 4.13
CA ALA A 72 -78.51 -11.37 4.16
C ALA A 72 -77.01 -11.20 3.80
N ASP A 73 -76.18 -10.98 4.80
CA ASP A 73 -74.94 -11.76 5.01
C ASP A 73 -74.19 -11.20 6.22
N VAL A 74 -74.32 -11.88 7.36
CA VAL A 74 -73.49 -11.61 8.54
C VAL A 74 -72.13 -12.26 8.31
N SER A 75 -71.33 -11.64 7.45
CA SER A 75 -69.89 -11.84 7.48
C SER A 75 -69.38 -11.26 8.79
N LEU A 76 -68.87 -12.13 9.67
CA LEU A 76 -68.16 -11.76 10.89
C LEU A 76 -66.88 -11.01 10.50
N ASN A 77 -66.99 -9.70 10.32
CA ASN A 77 -65.86 -8.78 10.30
C ASN A 77 -65.23 -8.77 11.70
N LEU A 78 -64.45 -9.80 11.99
CA LEU A 78 -63.33 -9.69 12.92
C LEU A 78 -62.47 -8.54 12.40
N SER A 79 -62.54 -7.40 13.08
CA SER A 79 -61.65 -6.27 12.85
C SER A 79 -60.24 -6.68 13.26
N VAL A 80 -59.52 -7.33 12.36
CA VAL A 80 -58.09 -7.58 12.49
C VAL A 80 -57.42 -6.21 12.47
N GLU A 81 -56.83 -5.80 13.60
CA GLU A 81 -55.92 -4.67 13.62
C GLU A 81 -54.75 -5.00 12.70
N GLU A 82 -54.67 -4.34 11.53
CA GLU A 82 -53.56 -4.51 10.60
C GLU A 82 -52.27 -4.00 11.26
N LYS A 83 -51.50 -4.94 11.83
CA LYS A 83 -50.19 -4.66 12.41
C LYS A 83 -49.23 -4.21 11.33
N GLN A 84 -49.06 -2.89 11.22
CA GLN A 84 -48.14 -2.27 10.27
C GLN A 84 -46.69 -2.76 10.51
N LEU A 85 -45.97 -3.00 9.41
CA LEU A 85 -44.55 -3.33 9.44
C LEU A 85 -43.73 -2.13 9.93
N PRO A 86 -43.03 -2.21 11.08
CA PRO A 86 -42.06 -1.19 11.45
C PRO A 86 -40.89 -1.22 10.47
N LYS A 87 -40.51 -0.05 9.94
CA LYS A 87 -39.35 0.12 9.04
C LYS A 87 -38.34 1.06 9.70
N GLY A 88 -37.06 0.92 9.37
CA GLY A 88 -35.99 1.77 9.92
C GLY A 88 -35.04 1.02 10.86
N ASP A 89 -34.34 1.79 11.70
CA ASP A 89 -33.14 1.38 12.44
C ASP A 89 -33.34 0.30 13.53
N THR A 90 -34.59 -0.13 13.76
CA THR A 90 -34.92 -1.22 14.69
C THR A 90 -34.60 -2.61 14.14
N TRP A 91 -34.43 -2.74 12.81
CA TRP A 91 -34.06 -3.99 12.16
C TRP A 91 -32.56 -4.10 11.88
N SER A 92 -31.97 -5.22 12.29
CA SER A 92 -30.69 -5.72 11.78
C SER A 92 -30.94 -6.90 10.83
N VAL A 93 -30.31 -6.89 9.65
CA VAL A 93 -30.32 -8.04 8.73
C VAL A 93 -29.04 -8.84 8.90
N HIS A 94 -29.13 -10.16 8.95
CA HIS A 94 -27.98 -11.06 8.99
C HIS A 94 -28.11 -12.14 7.92
N LYS A 95 -27.12 -12.26 7.04
CA LYS A 95 -27.05 -13.33 6.04
C LYS A 95 -26.06 -14.38 6.48
N PHE A 96 -26.45 -15.65 6.45
CA PHE A 96 -25.57 -16.79 6.68
C PHE A 96 -25.37 -17.59 5.39
N GLY A 97 -24.11 -17.76 4.97
CA GLY A 97 -23.74 -18.57 3.81
C GLY A 97 -23.88 -20.07 4.06
N GLY A 98 -23.87 -20.88 3.01
CA GLY A 98 -24.01 -22.34 3.13
C GLY A 98 -22.90 -23.00 3.97
N THR A 99 -21.71 -22.41 4.02
CA THR A 99 -20.63 -22.82 4.93
C THR A 99 -20.99 -22.57 6.40
N CYS A 100 -21.67 -21.45 6.72
CA CYS A 100 -22.15 -21.09 8.06
C CYS A 100 -23.27 -22.01 8.57
N VAL A 101 -24.00 -22.70 7.70
CA VAL A 101 -25.07 -23.67 8.07
C VAL A 101 -24.80 -25.09 7.58
N GLY A 102 -23.53 -25.44 7.31
CA GLY A 102 -23.18 -26.71 6.67
C GLY A 102 -23.32 -27.98 7.53
N THR A 103 -23.47 -27.85 8.85
CA THR A 103 -23.63 -28.97 9.80
C THR A 103 -24.52 -28.57 10.98
N SER A 104 -25.04 -29.55 11.72
CA SER A 104 -25.84 -29.36 12.94
C SER A 104 -25.16 -28.45 13.97
N GLN A 105 -23.86 -28.65 14.25
CA GLN A 105 -23.10 -27.76 15.14
C GLN A 105 -23.02 -26.31 14.61
N ARG A 106 -22.85 -26.11 13.30
CA ARG A 106 -22.78 -24.76 12.72
C ARG A 106 -24.14 -24.05 12.78
N ILE A 107 -25.24 -24.78 12.57
CA ILE A 107 -26.61 -24.26 12.73
C ILE A 107 -26.87 -23.86 14.19
N LYS A 108 -26.39 -24.62 15.19
CA LYS A 108 -26.42 -24.22 16.61
C LYS A 108 -25.64 -22.93 16.85
N ASN A 109 -24.43 -22.79 16.32
CA ASN A 109 -23.63 -21.56 16.45
C ASN A 109 -24.33 -20.33 15.81
N VAL A 110 -25.00 -20.51 14.66
CA VAL A 110 -25.82 -19.46 14.02
C VAL A 110 -26.98 -19.04 14.92
N ALA A 111 -27.72 -19.99 15.50
CA ALA A 111 -28.81 -19.70 16.41
C ALA A 111 -28.33 -18.94 17.66
N ASP A 112 -27.20 -19.35 18.24
CA ASP A 112 -26.55 -18.66 19.37
C ASP A 112 -26.23 -17.19 19.06
N ILE A 113 -25.69 -16.90 17.86
CA ILE A 113 -25.39 -15.53 17.43
C ILE A 113 -26.67 -14.71 17.34
N ILE A 114 -27.73 -15.26 16.74
CA ILE A 114 -29.02 -14.57 16.57
C ILE A 114 -29.69 -14.31 17.93
N ILE A 115 -29.57 -15.23 18.89
CA ILE A 115 -30.12 -15.08 20.24
C ILE A 115 -29.35 -14.03 21.05
N LYS A 116 -28.01 -14.01 20.95
CA LYS A 116 -27.12 -13.10 21.71
C LYS A 116 -27.03 -11.68 21.13
N ASP A 117 -27.41 -11.47 19.86
CA ASP A 117 -27.51 -10.15 19.24
C ASP A 117 -28.50 -9.25 20.02
N ASP A 118 -28.19 -7.96 20.19
CA ASP A 118 -28.96 -7.01 21.01
C ASP A 118 -29.99 -6.19 20.23
N SER A 119 -30.10 -6.38 18.92
CA SER A 119 -31.07 -5.66 18.06
C SER A 119 -32.52 -5.97 18.46
N GLU A 120 -33.39 -4.95 18.47
CA GLU A 120 -34.83 -5.12 18.78
C GLU A 120 -35.50 -6.12 17.82
N ARG A 121 -35.15 -6.06 16.53
CA ARG A 121 -35.72 -6.87 15.47
C ARG A 121 -34.64 -7.39 14.54
N LYS A 122 -34.79 -8.64 14.10
CA LYS A 122 -33.77 -9.40 13.39
C LYS A 122 -34.38 -10.09 12.18
N LEU A 123 -33.82 -9.82 11.01
CA LEU A 123 -34.15 -10.56 9.79
C LEU A 123 -32.94 -11.39 9.39
N VAL A 124 -33.10 -12.70 9.36
CA VAL A 124 -32.04 -13.66 9.11
C VAL A 124 -32.26 -14.30 7.75
N VAL A 125 -31.38 -14.04 6.80
CA VAL A 125 -31.40 -14.68 5.47
C VAL A 125 -30.44 -15.87 5.49
N VAL A 126 -30.94 -17.07 5.15
CA VAL A 126 -30.14 -18.29 5.16
C VAL A 126 -30.08 -18.95 3.77
N SER A 127 -28.89 -19.44 3.43
CA SER A 127 -28.65 -20.21 2.19
C SER A 127 -28.84 -21.71 2.47
N ALA A 128 -29.04 -22.54 1.44
CA ALA A 128 -28.99 -23.98 1.62
C ALA A 128 -27.71 -24.46 2.32
N MET A 129 -27.79 -25.59 3.02
CA MET A 129 -26.62 -26.19 3.68
C MET A 129 -25.48 -26.43 2.68
N SER A 130 -24.23 -26.34 3.15
CA SER A 130 -23.04 -26.54 2.31
C SER A 130 -23.14 -27.74 1.36
N LYS A 131 -22.93 -27.45 0.06
CA LYS A 131 -23.04 -28.33 -1.12
C LYS A 131 -24.45 -28.77 -1.54
N VAL A 132 -25.53 -28.43 -0.83
CA VAL A 132 -26.88 -28.86 -1.21
C VAL A 132 -27.29 -28.26 -2.55
N THR A 133 -27.08 -26.97 -2.78
CA THR A 133 -27.39 -26.31 -4.07
C THR A 133 -26.71 -27.02 -5.25
N ASP A 134 -25.43 -27.39 -5.10
CA ASP A 134 -24.68 -28.15 -6.12
C ASP A 134 -25.26 -29.56 -6.34
N MET A 135 -25.64 -30.25 -5.25
CA MET A 135 -26.33 -31.54 -5.33
C MET A 135 -27.66 -31.41 -6.06
N MET A 136 -28.46 -30.35 -5.82
CA MET A 136 -29.73 -30.16 -6.52
C MET A 136 -29.53 -29.94 -8.03
N TYR A 137 -28.50 -29.19 -8.44
CA TYR A 137 -28.14 -29.08 -9.87
C TYR A 137 -27.69 -30.43 -10.47
N ASP A 138 -26.92 -31.23 -9.72
CA ASP A 138 -26.52 -32.59 -10.14
C ASP A 138 -27.73 -33.55 -10.29
N LEU A 139 -28.72 -33.48 -9.39
CA LEU A 139 -29.98 -34.23 -9.52
C LEU A 139 -30.68 -33.94 -10.85
N ILE A 140 -30.80 -32.65 -11.19
CA ILE A 140 -31.45 -32.22 -12.43
C ILE A 140 -30.60 -32.73 -13.60
N ASN A 141 -29.29 -32.45 -13.63
CA ASN A 141 -28.38 -32.88 -14.69
C ASN A 141 -28.46 -34.39 -14.97
N LYS A 142 -28.49 -35.23 -13.94
CA LYS A 142 -28.69 -36.69 -14.07
C LYS A 142 -30.07 -37.05 -14.62
N ALA A 143 -31.13 -36.39 -14.15
CA ALA A 143 -32.47 -36.61 -14.68
C ALA A 143 -32.54 -36.25 -16.18
N GLN A 144 -32.13 -35.06 -16.61
CA GLN A 144 -32.19 -34.67 -18.04
C GLN A 144 -31.26 -35.51 -18.93
N SER A 145 -30.10 -35.97 -18.44
CA SER A 145 -29.23 -36.91 -19.17
C SER A 145 -29.71 -38.36 -19.19
N ARG A 146 -30.84 -38.66 -18.53
CA ARG A 146 -31.42 -40.01 -18.34
C ARG A 146 -30.52 -40.98 -17.58
N ASP A 147 -29.76 -40.48 -16.61
CA ASP A 147 -29.03 -41.28 -15.64
C ASP A 147 -29.93 -41.63 -14.44
N GLU A 148 -30.28 -42.92 -14.29
CA GLU A 148 -31.13 -43.41 -13.18
C GLU A 148 -30.52 -43.19 -11.78
N ASN A 149 -29.22 -42.91 -11.68
CA ASN A 149 -28.56 -42.56 -10.42
C ASN A 149 -29.07 -41.25 -9.79
N TYR A 150 -29.92 -40.47 -10.47
CA TYR A 150 -30.61 -39.32 -9.86
C TYR A 150 -31.43 -39.72 -8.62
N VAL A 151 -31.95 -40.95 -8.56
CA VAL A 151 -32.74 -41.42 -7.41
C VAL A 151 -31.85 -41.60 -6.19
N ALA A 152 -30.73 -42.34 -6.33
CA ALA A 152 -29.77 -42.54 -5.24
C ALA A 152 -29.16 -41.21 -4.77
N ALA A 153 -28.90 -40.28 -5.70
CA ALA A 153 -28.43 -38.94 -5.33
C ALA A 153 -29.48 -38.13 -4.53
N LEU A 154 -30.79 -38.31 -4.79
CA LEU A 154 -31.86 -37.68 -4.03
C LEU A 154 -31.95 -38.26 -2.61
N ASP A 155 -31.74 -39.57 -2.48
CA ASP A 155 -31.70 -40.24 -1.17
C ASP A 155 -30.54 -39.71 -0.30
N VAL A 156 -29.37 -39.38 -0.88
CA VAL A 156 -28.26 -38.72 -0.16
C VAL A 156 -28.63 -37.29 0.30
N VAL A 157 -29.45 -36.55 -0.47
CA VAL A 157 -29.99 -35.25 -0.02
C VAL A 157 -30.94 -35.43 1.17
N LEU A 158 -31.84 -36.43 1.12
CA LEU A 158 -32.75 -36.77 2.23
C LEU A 158 -31.99 -37.18 3.49
N GLU A 159 -30.99 -38.07 3.37
CA GLU A 159 -30.17 -38.55 4.49
C GLU A 159 -29.44 -37.40 5.19
N LYS A 160 -28.80 -36.50 4.43
CA LYS A 160 -28.09 -35.34 4.96
C LYS A 160 -28.99 -34.43 5.80
N HIS A 161 -30.22 -34.16 5.35
CA HIS A 161 -31.16 -33.31 6.08
C HIS A 161 -31.81 -34.05 7.26
N THR A 162 -32.13 -35.34 7.10
CA THR A 162 -32.67 -36.20 8.16
C THR A 162 -31.70 -36.31 9.34
N GLN A 163 -30.42 -36.63 9.09
CA GLN A 163 -29.39 -36.68 10.14
C GLN A 163 -29.22 -35.33 10.83
N THR A 164 -29.17 -34.24 10.06
CA THR A 164 -29.02 -32.89 10.62
C THR A 164 -30.23 -32.50 11.48
N ALA A 165 -31.45 -32.91 11.10
CA ALA A 165 -32.65 -32.68 11.90
C ALA A 165 -32.61 -33.47 13.22
N HIS A 166 -32.20 -34.75 13.19
CA HIS A 166 -32.04 -35.56 14.40
C HIS A 166 -31.00 -34.99 15.38
N ASP A 167 -29.91 -34.39 14.89
CA ASP A 167 -28.88 -33.75 15.73
C ASP A 167 -29.37 -32.45 16.43
N LEU A 168 -30.48 -31.86 15.95
CA LEU A 168 -30.92 -30.51 16.27
C LEU A 168 -32.28 -30.44 16.98
N LEU A 169 -33.23 -31.25 16.55
CA LEU A 169 -34.65 -31.18 16.88
C LEU A 169 -35.09 -32.45 17.62
N ASP A 170 -36.07 -32.30 18.52
CA ASP A 170 -36.69 -33.41 19.25
C ASP A 170 -38.22 -33.27 19.23
N GLY A 171 -38.92 -34.35 19.57
CA GLY A 171 -40.38 -34.35 19.76
C GLY A 171 -41.17 -33.88 18.53
N ASP A 172 -42.25 -33.14 18.77
CA ASP A 172 -43.19 -32.69 17.73
C ASP A 172 -42.53 -31.85 16.63
N HIS A 173 -41.48 -31.08 16.97
CA HIS A 173 -40.74 -30.27 16.00
C HIS A 173 -39.93 -31.13 15.03
N LEU A 174 -39.31 -32.21 15.50
CA LEU A 174 -38.63 -33.19 14.65
C LEU A 174 -39.63 -33.94 13.77
N ALA A 175 -40.73 -34.42 14.35
CA ALA A 175 -41.77 -35.16 13.62
C ALA A 175 -42.41 -34.30 12.51
N SER A 176 -42.73 -33.03 12.81
CA SER A 176 -43.29 -32.08 11.85
C SER A 176 -42.33 -31.78 10.70
N PHE A 177 -41.05 -31.50 10.99
CA PHE A 177 -40.05 -31.23 9.96
C PHE A 177 -39.79 -32.45 9.07
N LEU A 178 -39.61 -33.64 9.66
CA LEU A 178 -39.40 -34.86 8.88
C LEU A 178 -40.61 -35.20 8.02
N SER A 179 -41.84 -35.00 8.50
CA SER A 179 -43.05 -35.21 7.70
C SER A 179 -43.06 -34.33 6.45
N GLN A 180 -42.77 -33.02 6.59
CA GLN A 180 -42.68 -32.09 5.47
C GLN A 180 -41.54 -32.47 4.50
N LEU A 181 -40.35 -32.78 5.03
CA LEU A 181 -39.20 -33.17 4.22
C LEU A 181 -39.48 -34.41 3.36
N HIS A 182 -40.14 -35.44 3.91
CA HIS A 182 -40.53 -36.61 3.12
C HIS A 182 -41.59 -36.28 2.07
N GLN A 183 -42.53 -35.37 2.35
CA GLN A 183 -43.50 -34.91 1.36
C GLN A 183 -42.83 -34.15 0.21
N ASP A 184 -41.92 -33.23 0.52
CA ASP A 184 -41.15 -32.46 -0.46
C ASP A 184 -40.29 -33.37 -1.33
N ILE A 185 -39.57 -34.33 -0.72
CA ILE A 185 -38.74 -35.30 -1.45
C ILE A 185 -39.59 -36.19 -2.38
N ASN A 186 -40.80 -36.59 -1.98
CA ASN A 186 -41.72 -37.31 -2.86
C ASN A 186 -42.18 -36.45 -4.06
N ASN A 187 -42.48 -35.17 -3.84
CA ASN A 187 -42.82 -34.22 -4.91
C ASN A 187 -41.64 -34.01 -5.88
N LEU A 188 -40.42 -33.83 -5.34
CA LEU A 188 -39.19 -33.71 -6.11
C LEU A 188 -38.90 -35.00 -6.91
N LYS A 189 -39.11 -36.18 -6.34
CA LYS A 189 -38.96 -37.48 -7.02
C LYS A 189 -39.90 -37.61 -8.21
N ALA A 190 -41.15 -37.17 -8.08
CA ALA A 190 -42.10 -37.11 -9.18
C ALA A 190 -41.69 -36.12 -10.27
N MET A 191 -41.21 -34.93 -9.89
CA MET A 191 -40.74 -33.90 -10.84
C MET A 191 -39.47 -34.33 -11.59
N LEU A 192 -38.48 -34.88 -10.89
CA LEU A 192 -37.27 -35.45 -11.50
C LEU A 192 -37.61 -36.62 -12.43
N ARG A 193 -38.62 -37.44 -12.11
CA ARG A 193 -39.11 -38.47 -13.03
C ARG A 193 -39.74 -37.89 -14.29
N ALA A 194 -40.46 -36.75 -14.20
CA ALA A 194 -40.98 -36.05 -15.37
C ALA A 194 -39.84 -35.48 -16.25
N ILE A 195 -38.82 -34.87 -15.64
CA ILE A 195 -37.60 -34.40 -16.33
C ILE A 195 -36.88 -35.55 -17.04
N TYR A 196 -36.73 -36.70 -16.37
CA TYR A 196 -36.13 -37.92 -16.94
C TYR A 196 -36.88 -38.42 -18.20
N ILE A 197 -38.21 -38.45 -18.14
CA ILE A 197 -39.04 -38.83 -19.29
C ILE A 197 -38.87 -37.80 -20.43
N ALA A 198 -38.98 -36.52 -20.10
CA ALA A 198 -38.86 -35.41 -21.06
C ALA A 198 -37.47 -35.25 -21.69
N GLY A 199 -36.40 -35.70 -21.02
CA GLY A 199 -35.02 -35.56 -21.48
C GLY A 199 -34.49 -34.11 -21.48
N HIS A 200 -35.18 -33.20 -20.79
CA HIS A 200 -34.78 -31.81 -20.62
C HIS A 200 -35.49 -31.21 -19.40
N ALA A 201 -34.89 -30.19 -18.78
CA ALA A 201 -35.51 -29.37 -17.74
C ALA A 201 -35.73 -27.94 -18.25
N THR A 202 -36.84 -27.30 -17.86
CA THR A 202 -37.00 -25.86 -18.03
C THR A 202 -36.27 -25.11 -16.91
N GLU A 203 -36.02 -23.81 -17.12
CA GLU A 203 -35.46 -22.94 -16.09
C GLU A 203 -36.36 -22.88 -14.85
N SER A 204 -37.69 -22.83 -15.03
CA SER A 204 -38.65 -22.83 -13.91
C SER A 204 -38.64 -24.11 -13.08
N PHE A 205 -38.49 -25.30 -13.70
CA PHE A 205 -38.32 -26.55 -12.96
C PHE A 205 -36.96 -26.60 -12.26
N THR A 206 -35.91 -26.06 -12.89
CA THR A 206 -34.58 -25.97 -12.32
C THR A 206 -34.58 -25.10 -11.06
N ASP A 207 -35.08 -23.87 -11.17
CA ASP A 207 -35.18 -22.92 -10.07
C ASP A 207 -36.06 -23.46 -8.92
N PHE A 208 -37.17 -24.15 -9.23
CA PHE A 208 -38.01 -24.80 -8.22
C PHE A 208 -37.28 -25.90 -7.46
N VAL A 209 -36.63 -26.84 -8.16
CA VAL A 209 -35.92 -27.96 -7.54
C VAL A 209 -34.76 -27.45 -6.67
N VAL A 210 -33.93 -26.55 -7.19
CA VAL A 210 -32.75 -26.06 -6.46
C VAL A 210 -33.14 -25.31 -5.18
N GLY A 211 -34.20 -24.49 -5.24
CA GLY A 211 -34.65 -23.67 -4.11
C GLY A 211 -35.15 -24.40 -2.86
N HIS A 212 -35.29 -25.74 -2.89
CA HIS A 212 -35.70 -26.51 -1.70
C HIS A 212 -34.63 -26.54 -0.61
N GLY A 213 -33.34 -26.44 -0.97
CA GLY A 213 -32.26 -26.41 0.01
C GLY A 213 -32.38 -25.24 0.98
N GLU A 214 -32.75 -24.07 0.45
CA GLU A 214 -33.01 -22.86 1.24
C GLU A 214 -34.22 -23.04 2.16
N LEU A 215 -35.35 -23.56 1.65
CA LEU A 215 -36.57 -23.80 2.44
C LEU A 215 -36.28 -24.66 3.68
N TRP A 216 -35.65 -25.82 3.48
CA TRP A 216 -35.32 -26.74 4.59
C TRP A 216 -34.37 -26.11 5.60
N SER A 217 -33.38 -25.31 5.15
CA SER A 217 -32.45 -24.60 6.04
C SER A 217 -33.13 -23.53 6.90
N ALA A 218 -34.08 -22.76 6.33
CA ALA A 218 -34.82 -21.71 7.02
C ALA A 218 -35.79 -22.28 8.06
N GLN A 219 -36.52 -23.34 7.69
CA GLN A 219 -37.42 -24.06 8.58
C GLN A 219 -36.64 -24.65 9.78
N MET A 220 -35.56 -25.38 9.51
CA MET A 220 -34.74 -26.03 10.53
C MET A 220 -34.10 -25.01 11.49
N LEU A 221 -33.55 -23.90 10.99
CA LEU A 221 -32.99 -22.84 11.83
C LEU A 221 -34.07 -22.16 12.71
N SER A 222 -35.27 -21.91 12.16
CA SER A 222 -36.38 -21.34 12.95
C SER A 222 -36.82 -22.27 14.08
N LEU A 223 -36.90 -23.58 13.84
CA LEU A 223 -37.22 -24.57 14.87
C LEU A 223 -36.13 -24.67 15.95
N VAL A 224 -34.84 -24.60 15.58
CA VAL A 224 -33.73 -24.57 16.55
C VAL A 224 -33.77 -23.33 17.43
N ILE A 225 -34.01 -22.14 16.86
CA ILE A 225 -34.10 -20.88 17.63
C ILE A 225 -35.26 -20.93 18.62
N ARG A 226 -36.45 -21.41 18.19
CA ARG A 226 -37.60 -21.61 19.08
C ARG A 226 -37.25 -22.54 20.25
N LYS A 227 -36.66 -23.71 19.96
CA LYS A 227 -36.24 -24.70 20.97
C LYS A 227 -35.28 -24.10 22.01
N LEU A 228 -34.23 -23.41 21.56
CA LEU A 228 -33.23 -22.81 22.46
C LEU A 228 -33.85 -21.76 23.37
N VAL A 229 -34.68 -20.87 22.81
CA VAL A 229 -35.39 -19.82 23.55
C VAL A 229 -36.32 -20.41 24.63
N THR A 230 -37.07 -21.46 24.32
CA THR A 230 -37.91 -22.15 25.31
C THR A 230 -37.08 -22.81 26.41
N SER A 231 -35.87 -23.29 26.11
CA SER A 231 -34.99 -23.92 27.11
C SER A 231 -34.28 -22.95 28.07
N CYS A 232 -34.08 -21.69 27.66
CA CYS A 232 -33.35 -20.70 28.48
C CYS A 232 -34.20 -19.99 29.55
N PHE A 233 -35.53 -20.05 29.47
CA PHE A 233 -36.44 -19.40 30.43
C PHE A 233 -37.52 -20.38 30.97
N PRO A 234 -37.17 -21.32 31.86
CA PRO A 234 -38.09 -22.39 32.27
C PRO A 234 -39.15 -22.00 33.31
N PHE A 235 -39.01 -20.83 33.96
CA PHE A 235 -39.85 -20.42 35.09
C PHE A 235 -40.35 -18.97 34.98
N GLY A 236 -41.65 -18.84 34.72
CA GLY A 236 -42.48 -17.88 35.46
C GLY A 236 -42.29 -16.38 35.24
N THR A 237 -42.30 -15.90 33.99
CA THR A 237 -42.86 -14.57 33.65
C THR A 237 -43.38 -14.58 32.21
N GLU A 238 -44.58 -14.00 32.03
CA GLU A 238 -45.40 -13.87 30.81
C GLU A 238 -44.78 -14.25 29.44
N GLN A 239 -45.28 -15.34 28.84
CA GLN A 239 -45.64 -15.60 27.41
C GLN A 239 -44.97 -14.80 26.26
N ASN A 240 -43.75 -14.28 26.43
CA ASN A 240 -42.95 -13.60 25.41
C ASN A 240 -41.68 -14.40 25.13
N GLY A 241 -41.85 -15.68 24.80
CA GLY A 241 -40.83 -16.38 24.03
C GLY A 241 -40.54 -15.60 22.75
N VAL A 242 -39.27 -15.53 22.34
CA VAL A 242 -38.83 -14.80 21.14
C VAL A 242 -39.71 -15.17 19.95
N ASP A 243 -40.49 -14.18 19.51
CA ASP A 243 -41.45 -14.31 18.42
C ASP A 243 -40.71 -14.51 17.10
N CYS A 244 -40.48 -15.78 16.77
CA CYS A 244 -39.66 -16.26 15.67
C CYS A 244 -40.53 -16.96 14.62
N LYS A 245 -40.55 -16.43 13.40
CA LYS A 245 -41.24 -16.99 12.23
C LYS A 245 -40.23 -17.27 11.11
N TRP A 246 -40.49 -18.24 10.25
CA TRP A 246 -39.74 -18.41 9.00
C TRP A 246 -40.57 -17.89 7.83
N MET A 247 -39.90 -17.41 6.78
CA MET A 247 -40.52 -16.78 5.62
C MET A 247 -39.99 -17.40 4.32
N ASP A 248 -40.92 -17.86 3.48
CA ASP A 248 -40.65 -18.20 2.10
C ASP A 248 -40.56 -16.90 1.28
N THR A 249 -39.39 -16.55 0.77
CA THR A 249 -39.22 -15.33 -0.03
C THR A 249 -39.90 -15.42 -1.39
N ARG A 250 -40.42 -16.58 -1.81
CA ARG A 250 -41.29 -16.69 -2.99
C ARG A 250 -42.66 -16.02 -2.78
N GLU A 251 -43.10 -15.83 -1.54
CA GLU A 251 -44.35 -15.11 -1.22
C GLU A 251 -44.18 -13.58 -1.19
N VAL A 252 -42.93 -13.10 -1.11
CA VAL A 252 -42.59 -11.71 -0.77
C VAL A 252 -41.69 -11.03 -1.80
N LEU A 253 -40.71 -11.74 -2.35
CA LEU A 253 -39.69 -11.17 -3.24
C LEU A 253 -40.08 -11.45 -4.69
N ILE A 254 -40.59 -10.43 -5.36
CA ILE A 254 -41.06 -10.48 -6.74
C ILE A 254 -39.96 -9.94 -7.67
N VAL A 255 -39.64 -10.68 -8.74
CA VAL A 255 -38.58 -10.34 -9.71
C VAL A 255 -39.04 -10.50 -11.15
N ASN A 256 -38.53 -9.64 -12.02
CA ASN A 256 -38.77 -9.67 -13.45
C ASN A 256 -37.52 -10.24 -14.18
N PRO A 257 -37.65 -11.32 -14.97
CA PRO A 257 -36.54 -11.82 -15.79
C PRO A 257 -36.13 -10.80 -16.86
N THR A 258 -34.85 -10.42 -16.89
CA THR A 258 -34.30 -9.46 -17.86
C THR A 258 -33.29 -10.08 -18.82
N SER A 259 -32.69 -11.22 -18.47
CA SER A 259 -31.97 -12.11 -19.39
C SER A 259 -31.93 -13.55 -18.83
N SER A 260 -31.42 -14.50 -19.60
CA SER A 260 -31.31 -15.93 -19.19
C SER A 260 -30.47 -16.20 -17.94
N ASN A 261 -29.78 -15.20 -17.39
CA ASN A 261 -28.99 -15.30 -16.16
C ASN A 261 -29.21 -14.09 -15.22
N GLN A 262 -30.22 -13.24 -15.46
CA GLN A 262 -30.48 -12.05 -14.64
C GLN A 262 -31.98 -11.82 -14.43
N VAL A 263 -32.34 -11.56 -13.18
CA VAL A 263 -33.68 -11.17 -12.72
C VAL A 263 -33.57 -9.90 -11.88
N ASP A 264 -34.41 -8.91 -12.13
CA ASP A 264 -34.37 -7.62 -11.42
C ASP A 264 -35.57 -7.46 -10.47
N PRO A 265 -35.36 -7.00 -9.22
CA PRO A 265 -36.41 -6.97 -8.20
C PRO A 265 -37.45 -5.88 -8.45
N ASP A 266 -38.72 -6.27 -8.41
CA ASP A 266 -39.85 -5.35 -8.36
C ASP A 266 -40.08 -4.92 -6.90
N TYR A 267 -39.48 -3.80 -6.51
CA TYR A 267 -39.59 -3.27 -5.16
C TYR A 267 -41.02 -2.87 -4.77
N SER A 268 -41.91 -2.58 -5.72
CA SER A 268 -43.30 -2.20 -5.41
C SER A 268 -44.11 -3.43 -5.05
N LEU A 269 -44.14 -4.44 -5.94
CA LEU A 269 -44.83 -5.70 -5.67
C LEU A 269 -44.21 -6.44 -4.47
N SER A 270 -42.88 -6.36 -4.29
CA SER A 270 -42.24 -6.97 -3.12
C SER A 270 -42.57 -6.26 -1.81
N GLN A 271 -42.85 -4.94 -1.85
CA GLN A 271 -43.27 -4.19 -0.68
C GLN A 271 -44.69 -4.55 -0.25
N GLU A 272 -45.61 -4.71 -1.20
CA GLU A 272 -46.99 -5.16 -0.98
C GLU A 272 -47.03 -6.60 -0.43
N GLY A 273 -46.26 -7.51 -1.05
CA GLY A 273 -46.11 -8.89 -0.59
C GLY A 273 -45.57 -8.97 0.84
N LEU A 274 -44.55 -8.16 1.16
CA LEU A 274 -43.98 -8.08 2.50
C LEU A 274 -44.97 -7.57 3.56
N GLU A 275 -45.72 -6.51 3.25
CA GLU A 275 -46.70 -5.93 4.18
C GLU A 275 -47.86 -6.89 4.45
N LYS A 276 -48.33 -7.59 3.41
CA LYS A 276 -49.32 -8.67 3.52
C LYS A 276 -48.81 -9.87 4.31
N TRP A 277 -47.55 -10.28 4.11
CA TRP A 277 -46.97 -11.40 4.85
C TRP A 277 -46.82 -11.07 6.34
N TYR A 278 -46.35 -9.86 6.66
CA TYR A 278 -46.09 -9.42 8.03
C TYR A 278 -47.38 -9.15 8.83
N SER A 279 -48.47 -8.70 8.21
CA SER A 279 -49.75 -8.53 8.92
C SER A 279 -50.32 -9.86 9.41
N LEU A 280 -50.09 -10.94 8.67
CA LEU A 280 -50.43 -12.33 9.04
C LEU A 280 -49.41 -12.97 9.99
N ASN A 281 -48.13 -12.61 9.85
CA ASN A 281 -47.00 -13.18 10.60
C ASN A 281 -46.16 -12.10 11.30
N PRO A 282 -46.74 -11.30 12.22
CA PRO A 282 -45.96 -10.35 13.00
C PRO A 282 -44.93 -11.13 13.83
N ALA A 283 -43.67 -10.69 13.78
CA ALA A 283 -42.56 -11.34 14.45
C ALA A 283 -41.45 -10.32 14.77
N LYS A 284 -40.66 -10.59 15.83
CA LYS A 284 -39.41 -9.86 16.10
C LYS A 284 -38.20 -10.51 15.43
N VAL A 285 -38.25 -11.82 15.21
CA VAL A 285 -37.20 -12.58 14.51
C VAL A 285 -37.82 -13.26 13.29
N ILE A 286 -37.36 -12.93 12.10
CA ILE A 286 -37.82 -13.54 10.85
C ILE A 286 -36.66 -14.31 10.22
N ILE A 287 -36.85 -15.60 9.95
CA ILE A 287 -35.88 -16.46 9.25
C ILE A 287 -36.32 -16.60 7.79
N ALA A 288 -35.80 -15.74 6.93
CA ALA A 288 -36.07 -15.72 5.51
C ALA A 288 -35.15 -16.68 4.74
N THR A 289 -35.70 -17.26 3.68
CA THR A 289 -34.94 -17.95 2.64
C THR A 289 -34.13 -16.98 1.80
N GLY A 290 -32.85 -17.28 1.55
CA GLY A 290 -32.05 -16.60 0.51
C GLY A 290 -32.34 -17.17 -0.88
N PHE A 291 -31.68 -16.61 -1.90
CA PHE A 291 -31.56 -17.12 -3.28
C PHE A 291 -32.85 -17.28 -4.11
N ILE A 292 -34.01 -17.55 -3.51
CA ILE A 292 -35.29 -17.81 -4.17
C ILE A 292 -36.19 -16.56 -4.20
N ALA A 293 -37.07 -16.52 -5.20
CA ALA A 293 -38.02 -15.44 -5.48
C ALA A 293 -39.17 -15.97 -6.35
N SER A 294 -40.14 -15.12 -6.68
CA SER A 294 -41.21 -15.43 -7.65
C SER A 294 -41.28 -14.39 -8.77
N THR A 295 -41.79 -14.79 -9.94
CA THR A 295 -42.24 -13.82 -10.95
C THR A 295 -43.59 -13.20 -10.55
N PRO A 296 -44.05 -12.10 -11.20
CA PRO A 296 -45.39 -11.56 -10.97
C PRO A 296 -46.54 -12.53 -11.25
N GLN A 297 -46.28 -13.63 -11.97
CA GLN A 297 -47.23 -14.73 -12.22
C GLN A 297 -47.15 -15.83 -11.16
N ASN A 298 -46.46 -15.58 -10.04
CA ASN A 298 -46.21 -16.52 -8.95
C ASN A 298 -45.46 -17.80 -9.40
N ILE A 299 -44.58 -17.68 -10.41
CA ILE A 299 -43.71 -18.78 -10.86
C ILE A 299 -42.41 -18.72 -10.05
N PRO A 300 -42.02 -19.79 -9.33
CA PRO A 300 -40.76 -19.84 -8.59
C PRO A 300 -39.55 -19.62 -9.50
N THR A 301 -38.63 -18.77 -9.05
CA THR A 301 -37.39 -18.42 -9.75
C THR A 301 -36.26 -18.18 -8.74
N THR A 302 -35.02 -18.08 -9.23
CA THR A 302 -33.84 -17.78 -8.40
C THR A 302 -33.23 -16.43 -8.76
N LEU A 303 -32.56 -15.82 -7.78
CA LEU A 303 -31.79 -14.59 -7.93
C LEU A 303 -30.46 -14.77 -8.68
N LYS A 304 -30.18 -16.01 -9.13
CA LYS A 304 -28.97 -16.42 -9.87
C LYS A 304 -27.70 -16.16 -9.02
N ARG A 305 -26.66 -15.56 -9.60
CA ARG A 305 -25.34 -15.41 -8.97
C ARG A 305 -25.39 -14.62 -7.66
N ASP A 306 -24.74 -15.17 -6.62
CA ASP A 306 -24.64 -14.61 -5.27
C ASP A 306 -26.02 -14.26 -4.64
N GLY A 307 -27.05 -15.03 -5.03
CA GLY A 307 -28.45 -14.72 -4.78
C GLY A 307 -28.83 -14.59 -3.31
N SER A 308 -28.24 -15.35 -2.38
CA SER A 308 -28.52 -15.19 -0.95
C SER A 308 -28.01 -13.88 -0.36
N ASP A 309 -26.87 -13.37 -0.84
CA ASP A 309 -26.37 -12.04 -0.46
C ASP A 309 -27.27 -10.95 -1.07
N PHE A 310 -27.68 -11.13 -2.33
CA PHE A 310 -28.61 -10.22 -2.99
C PHE A 310 -29.99 -10.20 -2.30
N SER A 311 -30.53 -11.35 -1.84
CA SER A 311 -31.72 -11.41 -0.98
C SER A 311 -31.55 -10.53 0.25
N ALA A 312 -30.45 -10.66 0.99
CA ALA A 312 -30.22 -9.89 2.20
C ALA A 312 -30.13 -8.37 1.93
N ALA A 313 -29.55 -7.96 0.80
CA ALA A 313 -29.52 -6.57 0.38
C ALA A 313 -30.90 -6.03 -0.01
N ILE A 314 -31.67 -6.77 -0.82
CA ILE A 314 -33.04 -6.41 -1.21
C ILE A 314 -33.92 -6.28 0.02
N MET A 315 -33.85 -7.26 0.92
CA MET A 315 -34.62 -7.28 2.15
C MET A 315 -34.21 -6.15 3.12
N GLY A 316 -32.92 -5.86 3.24
CA GLY A 316 -32.43 -4.68 3.98
C GLY A 316 -33.02 -3.37 3.44
N ALA A 317 -33.11 -3.24 2.12
CA ALA A 317 -33.72 -2.08 1.46
C ALA A 317 -35.26 -2.00 1.69
N LEU A 318 -35.99 -3.12 1.66
CA LEU A 318 -37.44 -3.18 1.91
C LEU A 318 -37.80 -2.84 3.37
N PHE A 319 -37.04 -3.37 4.33
CA PHE A 319 -37.20 -3.08 5.76
C PHE A 319 -36.62 -1.72 6.16
N ARG A 320 -35.79 -1.10 5.30
CA ARG A 320 -34.93 0.05 5.61
C ARG A 320 -34.10 -0.20 6.86
N ALA A 321 -33.49 -1.38 6.93
CA ALA A 321 -32.76 -1.85 8.10
C ALA A 321 -31.55 -0.97 8.42
N ARG A 322 -31.13 -0.97 9.70
CA ARG A 322 -29.96 -0.25 10.19
C ARG A 322 -28.65 -0.67 9.49
N GLN A 323 -28.54 -1.96 9.20
CA GLN A 323 -27.35 -2.60 8.61
C GLN A 323 -27.68 -3.96 8.01
N VAL A 324 -26.83 -4.44 7.10
CA VAL A 324 -26.83 -5.82 6.60
C VAL A 324 -25.51 -6.50 6.96
N THR A 325 -25.54 -7.48 7.85
CA THR A 325 -24.37 -8.28 8.23
C THR A 325 -24.25 -9.50 7.33
N ILE A 326 -23.14 -9.64 6.59
CA ILE A 326 -22.82 -10.84 5.81
C ILE A 326 -21.85 -11.70 6.63
N TRP A 327 -22.35 -12.82 7.14
CA TRP A 327 -21.54 -13.82 7.84
C TRP A 327 -20.92 -14.79 6.85
N THR A 328 -19.60 -14.92 6.93
CA THR A 328 -18.76 -15.72 6.03
C THR A 328 -17.66 -16.45 6.84
N ASP A 329 -16.69 -17.05 6.15
CA ASP A 329 -15.57 -17.81 6.73
C ASP A 329 -14.22 -17.06 6.77
N VAL A 330 -14.24 -15.76 6.41
CA VAL A 330 -13.09 -14.84 6.43
C VAL A 330 -13.30 -13.64 7.36
N ASP A 331 -12.23 -13.15 7.96
CA ASP A 331 -12.23 -12.07 8.99
C ASP A 331 -12.62 -10.68 8.49
N GLY A 332 -12.83 -10.53 7.18
CA GLY A 332 -13.18 -9.28 6.51
C GLY A 332 -12.66 -9.26 5.07
N VAL A 333 -12.63 -8.08 4.47
CA VAL A 333 -11.93 -7.81 3.23
C VAL A 333 -10.47 -7.51 3.54
N PHE A 334 -9.56 -8.14 2.81
CA PHE A 334 -8.12 -7.91 2.94
C PHE A 334 -7.62 -6.93 1.88
N SER A 335 -6.59 -6.17 2.22
CA SER A 335 -5.85 -5.25 1.33
C SER A 335 -5.18 -5.94 0.12
N ALA A 336 -5.00 -7.26 0.15
CA ALA A 336 -4.65 -8.12 -0.97
C ALA A 336 -5.10 -9.55 -0.65
N ASP A 337 -5.07 -10.48 -1.61
CA ASP A 337 -5.33 -11.91 -1.32
C ASP A 337 -4.29 -12.44 -0.31
N PRO A 338 -4.69 -12.82 0.92
CA PRO A 338 -3.76 -13.26 1.96
C PRO A 338 -3.06 -14.58 1.62
N ARG A 339 -3.54 -15.33 0.62
CA ARG A 339 -2.87 -16.52 0.09
C ARG A 339 -1.69 -16.17 -0.82
N LYS A 340 -1.69 -14.97 -1.39
CA LYS A 340 -0.60 -14.44 -2.24
C LYS A 340 0.34 -13.51 -1.47
N VAL A 341 -0.17 -12.74 -0.51
CA VAL A 341 0.57 -11.75 0.30
C VAL A 341 0.36 -12.02 1.79
N SER A 342 1.40 -12.46 2.50
CA SER A 342 1.34 -12.78 3.94
C SER A 342 1.08 -11.55 4.83
N GLU A 343 1.48 -10.37 4.36
CA GLU A 343 1.39 -9.09 5.05
C GLU A 343 0.04 -8.38 4.81
N ALA A 344 -0.92 -9.05 4.16
CA ALA A 344 -2.23 -8.49 3.86
C ALA A 344 -3.01 -8.17 5.14
N VAL A 345 -3.28 -6.88 5.37
CA VAL A 345 -4.09 -6.40 6.50
C VAL A 345 -5.58 -6.43 6.18
N ILE A 346 -6.41 -6.64 7.21
CA ILE A 346 -7.87 -6.52 7.15
C ILE A 346 -8.25 -5.02 7.05
N LEU A 347 -9.16 -4.70 6.15
CA LEU A 347 -9.68 -3.35 5.97
C LEU A 347 -10.85 -3.12 6.94
N LYS A 348 -10.71 -2.16 7.86
CA LYS A 348 -11.78 -1.76 8.78
C LYS A 348 -13.01 -1.24 8.02
N THR A 349 -12.74 -0.36 7.05
CA THR A 349 -13.73 0.43 6.31
C THR A 349 -13.47 0.38 4.80
N LEU A 350 -14.54 0.36 4.03
CA LEU A 350 -14.55 0.48 2.56
C LEU A 350 -15.77 1.30 2.13
N SER A 351 -15.67 2.00 1.01
CA SER A 351 -16.85 2.53 0.32
C SER A 351 -17.54 1.48 -0.54
N TYR A 352 -18.82 1.72 -0.85
CA TYR A 352 -19.57 0.91 -1.82
C TYR A 352 -18.85 0.77 -3.17
N GLN A 353 -18.25 1.86 -3.67
CA GLN A 353 -17.52 1.88 -4.94
C GLN A 353 -16.20 1.10 -4.87
N GLU A 354 -15.41 1.24 -3.80
CA GLU A 354 -14.19 0.44 -3.62
C GLU A 354 -14.51 -1.05 -3.50
N ALA A 355 -15.54 -1.42 -2.74
CA ALA A 355 -15.96 -2.82 -2.61
C ALA A 355 -16.46 -3.40 -3.95
N TRP A 356 -17.17 -2.61 -4.77
CA TRP A 356 -17.54 -2.99 -6.14
C TRP A 356 -16.28 -3.22 -6.98
N GLU A 357 -15.38 -2.26 -7.08
CA GLU A 357 -14.18 -2.32 -7.92
C GLU A 357 -13.26 -3.48 -7.52
N MET A 358 -13.03 -3.70 -6.22
CA MET A 358 -12.32 -4.88 -5.72
C MET A 358 -12.99 -6.19 -6.19
N SER A 359 -14.33 -6.25 -6.14
CA SER A 359 -15.10 -7.42 -6.57
C SER A 359 -15.05 -7.67 -8.08
N TYR A 360 -15.05 -6.60 -8.87
CA TYR A 360 -14.91 -6.69 -10.32
C TYR A 360 -13.52 -7.21 -10.72
N PHE A 361 -12.46 -6.76 -10.03
CA PHE A 361 -11.08 -7.18 -10.29
C PHE A 361 -10.63 -8.45 -9.54
N GLY A 362 -11.58 -9.28 -9.07
CA GLY A 362 -11.31 -10.65 -8.63
C GLY A 362 -11.05 -10.85 -7.14
N ALA A 363 -11.19 -9.83 -6.29
CA ALA A 363 -11.29 -10.05 -4.85
C ALA A 363 -12.71 -10.55 -4.53
N ASN A 364 -12.86 -11.70 -3.87
CA ASN A 364 -14.17 -12.24 -3.51
C ASN A 364 -14.77 -11.47 -2.32
N VAL A 365 -15.25 -10.25 -2.56
CA VAL A 365 -15.90 -9.37 -1.57
C VAL A 365 -17.41 -9.50 -1.67
N LEU A 366 -18.07 -8.79 -2.58
CA LEU A 366 -19.53 -8.86 -2.80
C LEU A 366 -19.88 -8.52 -4.25
N HIS A 367 -20.77 -9.30 -4.86
CA HIS A 367 -21.22 -8.99 -6.22
C HIS A 367 -21.83 -7.58 -6.30
N PRO A 368 -21.53 -6.76 -7.33
CA PRO A 368 -22.02 -5.37 -7.41
C PRO A 368 -23.55 -5.24 -7.29
N ARG A 369 -24.30 -6.22 -7.81
CA ARG A 369 -25.77 -6.27 -7.68
C ARG A 369 -26.25 -6.33 -6.23
N THR A 370 -25.47 -6.91 -5.31
CA THR A 370 -25.74 -6.92 -3.87
C THR A 370 -25.55 -5.55 -3.22
N ILE A 371 -24.68 -4.70 -3.77
CA ILE A 371 -24.40 -3.37 -3.18
C ILE A 371 -25.48 -2.35 -3.55
N ILE A 372 -26.06 -2.44 -4.76
CA ILE A 372 -27.02 -1.46 -5.29
C ILE A 372 -28.28 -1.25 -4.40
N PRO A 373 -28.98 -2.28 -3.88
CA PRO A 373 -30.19 -2.11 -3.06
C PRO A 373 -29.94 -1.29 -1.80
N VAL A 374 -28.85 -1.58 -1.09
CA VAL A 374 -28.50 -0.95 0.19
C VAL A 374 -27.88 0.42 0.01
N MET A 375 -27.07 0.61 -1.05
CA MET A 375 -26.49 1.90 -1.42
C MET A 375 -27.57 2.97 -1.64
N ARG A 376 -28.72 2.61 -2.24
CA ARG A 376 -29.86 3.53 -2.46
C ARG A 376 -30.39 4.18 -1.18
N TYR A 377 -30.27 3.48 -0.05
CA TYR A 377 -30.75 3.93 1.27
C TYR A 377 -29.60 4.22 2.25
N GLY A 378 -28.34 4.15 1.81
CA GLY A 378 -27.17 4.37 2.64
C GLY A 378 -26.88 3.25 3.67
N ILE A 379 -27.55 2.10 3.58
CA ILE A 379 -27.52 1.03 4.58
C ILE A 379 -26.15 0.32 4.57
N PRO A 380 -25.35 0.39 5.65
CA PRO A 380 -24.02 -0.21 5.68
C PRO A 380 -24.08 -1.75 5.62
N ILE A 381 -23.13 -2.33 4.92
CA ILE A 381 -22.89 -3.79 4.92
C ILE A 381 -21.72 -4.09 5.87
N ILE A 382 -21.84 -5.10 6.72
CA ILE A 382 -20.76 -5.53 7.63
C ILE A 382 -20.38 -6.98 7.30
N ILE A 383 -19.14 -7.22 6.85
CA ILE A 383 -18.62 -8.56 6.59
C ILE A 383 -17.95 -9.07 7.87
N ARG A 384 -18.35 -10.25 8.37
CA ARG A 384 -17.80 -10.87 9.59
C ARG A 384 -17.55 -12.37 9.44
N ASN A 385 -16.54 -12.88 10.14
CA ASN A 385 -16.28 -14.31 10.25
C ASN A 385 -17.15 -14.94 11.33
N ILE A 386 -17.89 -16.01 11.00
CA ILE A 386 -18.61 -16.80 12.00
C ILE A 386 -17.67 -17.62 12.91
N PHE A 387 -16.47 -17.95 12.42
CA PHE A 387 -15.48 -18.76 13.14
C PHE A 387 -14.52 -17.93 14.00
N ASN A 388 -14.52 -16.60 13.85
CA ASN A 388 -13.64 -15.67 14.58
C ASN A 388 -14.41 -14.40 14.98
N LEU A 389 -15.24 -14.52 16.02
CA LEU A 389 -16.16 -13.44 16.44
C LEU A 389 -15.46 -12.20 17.05
N SER A 390 -14.19 -12.32 17.45
CA SER A 390 -13.38 -11.19 17.94
C SER A 390 -12.76 -10.36 16.81
N ALA A 391 -12.76 -10.85 15.56
CA ALA A 391 -12.33 -10.06 14.42
C ALA A 391 -13.29 -8.85 14.22
N PRO A 392 -12.75 -7.66 13.90
CA PRO A 392 -13.56 -6.45 13.71
C PRO A 392 -14.46 -6.52 12.47
N GLY A 393 -14.09 -7.33 11.47
CA GLY A 393 -14.79 -7.37 10.19
C GLY A 393 -14.40 -6.21 9.26
N THR A 394 -15.22 -6.00 8.23
CA THR A 394 -15.15 -4.85 7.33
C THR A 394 -16.51 -4.20 7.19
N LYS A 395 -16.59 -2.89 7.42
CA LYS A 395 -17.78 -2.05 7.22
C LYS A 395 -17.72 -1.39 5.84
N ILE A 396 -18.66 -1.74 4.97
CA ILE A 396 -18.84 -1.13 3.64
C ILE A 396 -19.97 -0.10 3.75
N CYS A 397 -19.67 1.18 3.53
CA CYS A 397 -20.66 2.26 3.70
C CYS A 397 -20.46 3.44 2.72
N HIS A 398 -21.19 4.54 2.91
CA HIS A 398 -21.03 5.76 2.12
C HIS A 398 -19.78 6.55 2.57
N PRO A 399 -18.96 7.14 1.66
CA PRO A 399 -17.71 7.81 2.02
C PRO A 399 -17.83 8.87 3.11
N SER A 400 -18.93 9.63 3.13
CA SER A 400 -19.20 10.65 4.16
C SER A 400 -19.32 10.12 5.59
N VAL A 401 -19.58 8.82 5.76
CA VAL A 401 -19.62 8.15 7.07
C VAL A 401 -18.21 7.70 7.49
N ILE A 402 -17.33 7.43 6.51
CA ILE A 402 -15.93 7.04 6.74
C ILE A 402 -15.11 8.27 7.17
N GLU A 403 -15.35 9.43 6.54
CA GLU A 403 -14.62 10.67 6.82
C GLU A 403 -14.83 11.21 8.25
N ASP A 404 -15.85 10.76 9.01
CA ASP A 404 -16.04 11.12 10.41
C ASP A 404 -15.43 10.13 11.42
N GLU A 405 -15.32 8.85 11.08
CA GLU A 405 -14.73 7.80 11.94
C GLU A 405 -13.20 7.66 11.75
N ASP A 406 -12.67 7.79 10.52
CA ASP A 406 -11.26 7.51 10.18
C ASP A 406 -10.37 8.77 10.02
N LYS A 407 -10.64 9.85 10.79
CA LYS A 407 -9.87 11.12 10.70
C LYS A 407 -8.36 11.02 10.98
N GLN A 408 -7.86 9.88 11.44
CA GLN A 408 -6.44 9.61 11.68
C GLN A 408 -5.74 8.82 10.55
N ASP A 409 -6.47 8.05 9.72
CA ASP A 409 -5.90 7.16 8.68
C ASP A 409 -6.02 7.74 7.24
N LEU A 410 -6.08 9.07 7.12
CA LEU A 410 -6.29 9.82 5.86
C LEU A 410 -5.16 9.70 4.80
N GLN A 411 -4.11 8.90 5.02
CA GLN A 411 -2.93 8.85 4.14
C GLN A 411 -2.94 7.79 3.04
N ASN A 412 -3.83 6.78 3.11
CA ASN A 412 -3.87 5.68 2.15
C ASN A 412 -5.02 5.83 1.14
N PHE A 413 -4.73 6.55 0.06
CA PHE A 413 -5.61 6.71 -1.12
C PHE A 413 -5.90 5.39 -1.85
N VAL A 414 -5.02 4.39 -1.70
CA VAL A 414 -5.22 3.02 -2.19
C VAL A 414 -5.61 2.14 -1.01
N LYS A 415 -6.79 1.52 -1.07
CA LYS A 415 -7.34 0.63 -0.03
C LYS A 415 -7.09 -0.85 -0.30
N GLY A 416 -6.68 -1.25 -1.49
CA GLY A 416 -6.32 -2.63 -1.73
C GLY A 416 -5.92 -2.95 -3.17
N PHE A 417 -5.51 -4.21 -3.36
CA PHE A 417 -5.03 -4.74 -4.63
C PHE A 417 -5.72 -6.06 -4.96
N ALA A 418 -6.25 -6.15 -6.18
CA ALA A 418 -6.92 -7.34 -6.69
C ALA A 418 -6.23 -7.83 -7.97
N THR A 419 -6.38 -9.12 -8.29
CA THR A 419 -5.73 -9.73 -9.46
C THR A 419 -6.68 -10.65 -10.20
N ILE A 420 -6.71 -10.56 -11.53
CA ILE A 420 -7.36 -11.54 -12.40
C ILE A 420 -6.28 -12.28 -13.19
N ASP A 421 -6.18 -13.58 -12.96
CA ASP A 421 -5.29 -14.50 -13.67
C ASP A 421 -5.97 -15.14 -14.90
N ASN A 422 -5.22 -15.91 -15.69
CA ASN A 422 -5.72 -16.66 -16.85
C ASN A 422 -6.32 -15.81 -17.97
N LEU A 423 -5.68 -14.67 -18.26
CA LEU A 423 -6.08 -13.73 -19.30
C LEU A 423 -5.13 -13.75 -20.50
N ALA A 424 -5.66 -13.26 -21.62
CA ALA A 424 -4.89 -12.91 -22.81
C ALA A 424 -5.25 -11.50 -23.27
N LEU A 425 -4.27 -10.79 -23.83
CA LEU A 425 -4.40 -9.44 -24.35
C LEU A 425 -4.57 -9.50 -25.87
N VAL A 426 -5.57 -8.82 -26.42
CA VAL A 426 -5.81 -8.70 -27.86
C VAL A 426 -5.57 -7.25 -28.26
N ASN A 427 -4.71 -7.02 -29.26
CA ASN A 427 -4.46 -5.70 -29.83
C ASN A 427 -4.86 -5.69 -31.30
N VAL A 428 -5.72 -4.74 -31.68
CA VAL A 428 -6.10 -4.46 -33.08
C VAL A 428 -5.48 -3.12 -33.46
N GLU A 429 -4.64 -3.12 -34.48
CA GLU A 429 -3.79 -1.99 -34.85
C GLU A 429 -3.86 -1.70 -36.35
N GLY A 430 -3.87 -0.41 -36.74
CA GLY A 430 -3.85 -0.01 -38.15
C GLY A 430 -3.84 1.50 -38.39
N THR A 431 -3.19 1.93 -39.47
CA THR A 431 -3.20 3.32 -39.92
C THR A 431 -4.55 3.72 -40.53
N GLY A 432 -5.25 2.79 -41.18
CA GLY A 432 -6.58 2.98 -41.77
C GLY A 432 -7.74 2.88 -40.79
N MET A 433 -7.47 2.83 -39.48
CA MET A 433 -8.47 3.01 -38.42
C MET A 433 -8.75 4.51 -38.16
N ALA A 434 -7.86 5.41 -38.59
CA ALA A 434 -7.98 6.85 -38.37
C ALA A 434 -9.00 7.53 -39.28
N GLY A 435 -9.75 8.49 -38.70
CA GLY A 435 -10.88 9.16 -39.31
C GLY A 435 -12.09 8.26 -39.62
N VAL A 436 -12.14 7.01 -39.12
CA VAL A 436 -13.21 6.05 -39.42
C VAL A 436 -14.07 5.74 -38.19
N PRO A 437 -15.22 6.44 -38.02
CA PRO A 437 -16.22 6.09 -37.02
C PRO A 437 -16.67 4.63 -37.12
N GLY A 438 -16.89 3.99 -35.97
CA GLY A 438 -17.45 2.64 -35.89
C GLY A 438 -16.43 1.50 -35.83
N THR A 439 -15.12 1.75 -35.97
CA THR A 439 -14.11 0.67 -35.85
C THR A 439 -14.15 -0.01 -34.48
N ALA A 440 -14.22 0.75 -33.38
CA ALA A 440 -14.39 0.19 -32.03
C ALA A 440 -15.72 -0.58 -31.88
N SER A 441 -16.81 -0.10 -32.48
CA SER A 441 -18.09 -0.81 -32.50
C SER A 441 -18.02 -2.13 -33.28
N ALA A 442 -17.25 -2.18 -34.38
CA ALA A 442 -17.01 -3.40 -35.14
C ALA A 442 -16.15 -4.42 -34.38
N ILE A 443 -15.15 -3.96 -33.61
CA ILE A 443 -14.35 -4.81 -32.71
C ILE A 443 -15.25 -5.43 -31.64
N PHE A 444 -15.92 -4.60 -30.83
CA PHE A 444 -16.74 -5.12 -29.71
C PHE A 444 -18.02 -5.82 -30.16
N GLY A 445 -18.53 -5.53 -31.36
CA GLY A 445 -19.57 -6.33 -32.01
C GLY A 445 -19.10 -7.76 -32.27
N ALA A 446 -17.95 -7.94 -32.94
CA ALA A 446 -17.41 -9.27 -33.20
C ALA A 446 -17.06 -10.06 -31.91
N VAL A 447 -16.62 -9.36 -30.85
CA VAL A 447 -16.38 -10.00 -29.53
C VAL A 447 -17.71 -10.42 -28.88
N LYS A 448 -18.75 -9.59 -28.97
CA LYS A 448 -20.10 -9.89 -28.47
C LYS A 448 -20.74 -11.07 -29.21
N ASP A 449 -20.58 -11.16 -30.53
CA ASP A 449 -21.16 -12.24 -31.35
C ASP A 449 -20.60 -13.63 -30.99
N VAL A 450 -19.39 -13.67 -30.40
CA VAL A 450 -18.76 -14.88 -29.84
C VAL A 450 -19.17 -15.13 -28.37
N GLY A 451 -19.84 -14.17 -27.72
CA GLY A 451 -20.22 -14.24 -26.30
C GLY A 451 -19.04 -14.06 -25.33
N ALA A 452 -17.91 -13.53 -25.79
CA ALA A 452 -16.70 -13.39 -24.98
C ALA A 452 -16.75 -12.15 -24.06
N ASN A 453 -16.18 -12.27 -22.86
CA ASN A 453 -16.22 -11.22 -21.84
C ASN A 453 -14.98 -10.31 -21.92
N VAL A 454 -15.18 -9.00 -22.09
CA VAL A 454 -14.11 -8.00 -22.07
C VAL A 454 -13.95 -7.44 -20.66
N ILE A 455 -12.77 -7.64 -20.07
CA ILE A 455 -12.47 -7.30 -18.67
C ILE A 455 -11.86 -5.90 -18.55
N MET A 456 -11.06 -5.51 -19.54
CA MET A 456 -10.30 -4.26 -19.54
C MET A 456 -10.13 -3.79 -20.97
N ILE A 457 -10.23 -2.48 -21.19
CA ILE A 457 -9.96 -1.83 -22.49
C ILE A 457 -8.91 -0.75 -22.25
N SER A 458 -7.93 -0.66 -23.14
CA SER A 458 -6.89 0.36 -23.17
C SER A 458 -6.72 0.86 -24.61
N GLN A 459 -6.68 2.17 -24.77
CA GLN A 459 -6.53 2.81 -26.07
C GLN A 459 -5.34 3.79 -26.01
N ALA A 460 -4.27 3.48 -26.76
CA ALA A 460 -3.05 4.28 -26.74
C ALA A 460 -3.09 5.51 -27.67
N SER A 461 -3.95 5.47 -28.68
CA SER A 461 -4.18 6.55 -29.65
C SER A 461 -5.65 6.50 -30.06
N SER A 462 -6.28 7.67 -30.17
CA SER A 462 -7.73 7.84 -30.43
C SER A 462 -8.26 7.04 -31.63
N GLU A 463 -7.37 6.60 -32.52
CA GLU A 463 -7.72 6.12 -33.84
C GLU A 463 -6.78 5.05 -34.44
N HIS A 464 -5.73 4.57 -33.74
CA HIS A 464 -4.72 3.66 -34.34
C HIS A 464 -4.51 2.30 -33.68
N SER A 465 -4.84 2.14 -32.38
CA SER A 465 -4.69 0.87 -31.67
C SER A 465 -5.74 0.78 -30.57
N VAL A 466 -6.44 -0.36 -30.54
CA VAL A 466 -7.37 -0.75 -29.48
C VAL A 466 -6.89 -2.06 -28.87
N CYS A 467 -6.60 -2.02 -27.58
CA CYS A 467 -6.06 -3.13 -26.81
C CYS A 467 -7.07 -3.52 -25.72
N PHE A 468 -7.36 -4.80 -25.55
CA PHE A 468 -8.31 -5.25 -24.53
C PHE A 468 -8.01 -6.67 -24.02
N ALA A 469 -8.43 -6.96 -22.80
CA ALA A 469 -8.19 -8.23 -22.13
C ALA A 469 -9.44 -9.11 -22.10
N VAL A 470 -9.27 -10.39 -22.43
CA VAL A 470 -10.31 -11.43 -22.38
C VAL A 470 -9.80 -12.68 -21.64
N PRO A 471 -10.68 -13.54 -21.10
CA PRO A 471 -10.30 -14.85 -20.59
C PRO A 471 -9.54 -15.67 -21.64
N GLU A 472 -8.47 -16.35 -21.23
CA GLU A 472 -7.59 -17.11 -22.15
C GLU A 472 -8.33 -18.26 -22.86
N LYS A 473 -9.39 -18.81 -22.25
CA LYS A 473 -10.31 -19.79 -22.87
C LYS A 473 -11.11 -19.23 -24.07
N GLU A 474 -11.34 -17.92 -24.13
CA GLU A 474 -12.17 -17.26 -25.15
C GLU A 474 -11.32 -16.65 -26.28
N VAL A 475 -10.01 -16.43 -26.04
CA VAL A 475 -9.15 -15.65 -26.93
C VAL A 475 -9.06 -16.20 -28.37
N LYS A 476 -9.10 -17.52 -28.54
CA LYS A 476 -9.02 -18.15 -29.87
C LYS A 476 -10.21 -17.77 -30.75
N ALA A 477 -11.43 -17.93 -30.21
CA ALA A 477 -12.65 -17.61 -30.93
C ALA A 477 -12.78 -16.10 -31.19
N VAL A 478 -12.34 -15.26 -30.24
CA VAL A 478 -12.25 -13.80 -30.43
C VAL A 478 -11.29 -13.43 -31.57
N ALA A 479 -10.09 -14.03 -31.61
CA ALA A 479 -9.10 -13.75 -32.65
C ALA A 479 -9.60 -14.17 -34.04
N GLU A 480 -10.20 -15.36 -34.15
CA GLU A 480 -10.80 -15.87 -35.40
C GLU A 480 -11.95 -14.97 -35.89
N ALA A 481 -12.83 -14.54 -34.99
CA ALA A 481 -13.94 -13.63 -35.32
C ALA A 481 -13.43 -12.26 -35.80
N LEU A 482 -12.41 -11.69 -35.15
CA LEU A 482 -11.81 -10.42 -35.57
C LEU A 482 -11.08 -10.53 -36.91
N GLN A 483 -10.27 -11.58 -37.12
CA GLN A 483 -9.61 -11.84 -38.40
C GLN A 483 -10.62 -12.02 -39.54
N SER A 484 -11.75 -12.68 -39.27
CA SER A 484 -12.86 -12.79 -40.23
C SER A 484 -13.52 -11.44 -40.51
N ARG A 485 -13.91 -10.70 -39.45
CA ARG A 485 -14.59 -9.40 -39.51
C ARG A 485 -13.77 -8.32 -40.22
N PHE A 486 -12.45 -8.40 -40.15
CA PHE A 486 -11.52 -7.41 -40.66
C PHE A 486 -10.65 -7.87 -41.84
N ARG A 487 -10.91 -9.05 -42.42
CA ARG A 487 -10.13 -9.63 -43.54
C ARG A 487 -9.84 -8.63 -44.67
N GLN A 488 -10.88 -7.99 -45.23
CA GLN A 488 -10.74 -6.97 -46.28
C GLN A 488 -9.98 -5.69 -45.88
N ALA A 489 -9.81 -5.44 -44.58
CA ALA A 489 -9.03 -4.31 -44.08
C ALA A 489 -7.58 -4.70 -43.80
N LEU A 490 -7.33 -5.96 -43.39
CA LEU A 490 -6.00 -6.56 -43.29
C LEU A 490 -5.39 -6.75 -44.68
N ASP A 491 -6.10 -7.38 -45.61
CA ASP A 491 -5.66 -7.63 -47.00
C ASP A 491 -5.35 -6.33 -47.75
N ALA A 492 -6.07 -5.24 -47.43
CA ALA A 492 -5.88 -3.91 -47.99
C ALA A 492 -4.84 -3.05 -47.24
N GLY A 493 -4.14 -3.61 -46.25
CA GLY A 493 -3.13 -2.90 -45.44
C GLY A 493 -3.66 -1.73 -44.60
N ARG A 494 -4.98 -1.62 -44.42
CA ARG A 494 -5.63 -0.60 -43.57
C ARG A 494 -5.56 -0.97 -42.09
N LEU A 495 -5.60 -2.26 -41.79
CA LEU A 495 -5.22 -2.85 -40.51
C LEU A 495 -3.89 -3.56 -40.65
N SER A 496 -2.99 -3.33 -39.70
CA SER A 496 -1.67 -3.95 -39.65
C SER A 496 -1.76 -5.40 -39.17
N GLN A 497 -2.47 -5.63 -38.05
CA GLN A 497 -2.59 -6.95 -37.42
C GLN A 497 -3.71 -7.03 -36.37
N VAL A 498 -4.13 -8.26 -36.08
CA VAL A 498 -4.83 -8.64 -34.84
C VAL A 498 -3.84 -9.50 -34.04
N ALA A 499 -3.15 -8.88 -33.08
CA ALA A 499 -2.12 -9.52 -32.28
C ALA A 499 -2.71 -10.08 -30.98
N VAL A 500 -2.29 -11.28 -30.59
CA VAL A 500 -2.68 -11.95 -29.33
C VAL A 500 -1.46 -12.17 -28.45
N VAL A 501 -1.52 -11.72 -27.21
CA VAL A 501 -0.49 -11.93 -26.20
C VAL A 501 -1.07 -12.77 -25.06
N PRO A 502 -0.78 -14.09 -25.02
CA PRO A 502 -1.27 -14.99 -23.98
C PRO A 502 -0.47 -14.83 -22.66
N ASN A 503 -0.84 -15.64 -21.66
CA ASN A 503 -0.14 -15.71 -20.37
C ASN A 503 -0.08 -14.36 -19.63
N CYS A 504 -1.17 -13.60 -19.66
CA CYS A 504 -1.35 -12.36 -18.92
C CYS A 504 -2.09 -12.58 -17.59
N SER A 505 -1.88 -11.62 -16.68
CA SER A 505 -2.73 -11.33 -15.52
C SER A 505 -2.96 -9.82 -15.44
N ILE A 506 -4.10 -9.40 -14.89
CA ILE A 506 -4.36 -8.01 -14.48
C ILE A 506 -4.02 -7.86 -13.00
N LEU A 507 -3.33 -6.79 -12.64
CA LEU A 507 -3.22 -6.26 -11.28
C LEU A 507 -3.99 -4.93 -11.24
N ALA A 508 -4.92 -4.82 -10.29
CA ALA A 508 -5.72 -3.62 -10.07
C ALA A 508 -5.40 -3.04 -8.68
N ALA A 509 -5.06 -1.74 -8.63
CA ALA A 509 -5.05 -0.94 -7.42
C ALA A 509 -6.43 -0.28 -7.26
N VAL A 510 -7.06 -0.43 -6.09
CA VAL A 510 -8.41 0.08 -5.80
C VAL A 510 -8.37 1.02 -4.61
N GLY A 511 -9.12 2.12 -4.67
CA GLY A 511 -9.08 3.17 -3.66
C GLY A 511 -10.00 4.35 -3.99
N GLN A 512 -9.63 5.56 -3.56
CA GLN A 512 -10.39 6.79 -3.83
C GLN A 512 -9.46 7.97 -4.12
N LYS A 513 -10.00 8.97 -4.83
CA LYS A 513 -9.30 10.22 -5.18
C LYS A 513 -7.97 9.96 -5.92
N MET A 514 -7.77 8.77 -6.53
CA MET A 514 -6.47 8.37 -7.09
C MET A 514 -6.12 9.12 -8.38
N ALA A 515 -7.12 9.39 -9.22
CA ALA A 515 -6.93 10.18 -10.45
C ALA A 515 -6.67 11.67 -10.16
N SER A 516 -7.18 12.17 -9.03
CA SER A 516 -7.01 13.56 -8.57
C SER A 516 -5.82 13.76 -7.61
N THR A 517 -5.13 12.69 -7.20
CA THR A 517 -3.97 12.74 -6.29
C THR A 517 -2.65 12.49 -7.04
N PRO A 518 -1.82 13.52 -7.26
CA PRO A 518 -0.50 13.36 -7.86
C PRO A 518 0.37 12.36 -7.09
N GLY A 519 1.10 11.51 -7.82
CA GLY A 519 2.07 10.58 -7.25
C GLY A 519 1.55 9.16 -6.95
N VAL A 520 0.23 8.91 -6.91
CA VAL A 520 -0.33 7.55 -6.71
C VAL A 520 0.10 6.61 -7.84
N SER A 521 -0.19 6.97 -9.10
CA SER A 521 0.22 6.17 -10.27
C SER A 521 1.74 6.03 -10.35
N ALA A 522 2.50 7.09 -10.05
CA ALA A 522 3.97 7.03 -10.01
C ALA A 522 4.49 6.04 -8.96
N THR A 523 3.86 5.97 -7.79
CA THR A 523 4.20 5.03 -6.72
C THR A 523 3.94 3.58 -7.15
N LEU A 524 2.80 3.32 -7.82
CA LEU A 524 2.46 2.03 -8.41
C LEU A 524 3.50 1.58 -9.44
N PHE A 525 3.81 2.43 -10.44
CA PHE A 525 4.75 2.08 -11.50
C PHE A 525 6.19 1.98 -10.99
N ASN A 526 6.60 2.80 -10.03
CA ASN A 526 7.93 2.69 -9.41
C ASN A 526 8.09 1.38 -8.62
N ALA A 527 7.04 0.87 -7.97
CA ALA A 527 7.09 -0.42 -7.29
C ALA A 527 7.30 -1.58 -8.29
N LEU A 528 6.57 -1.56 -9.41
CA LEU A 528 6.72 -2.55 -10.49
C LEU A 528 8.10 -2.46 -11.16
N ALA A 529 8.59 -1.25 -11.43
CA ALA A 529 9.90 -1.02 -12.02
C ALA A 529 11.05 -1.49 -11.10
N LYS A 530 11.02 -1.16 -9.80
CA LYS A 530 11.99 -1.67 -8.81
C LYS A 530 11.95 -3.20 -8.70
N ALA A 531 10.77 -3.81 -8.84
CA ALA A 531 10.63 -5.27 -8.92
C ALA A 531 11.08 -5.88 -10.27
N SER A 532 11.57 -5.09 -11.22
CA SER A 532 11.93 -5.50 -12.59
C SER A 532 10.78 -6.15 -13.36
N ILE A 533 9.55 -5.62 -13.19
CA ILE A 533 8.33 -6.15 -13.82
C ILE A 533 7.90 -5.22 -14.95
N ASN A 534 7.74 -5.78 -16.16
CA ASN A 534 7.32 -5.02 -17.32
C ASN A 534 5.79 -4.95 -17.43
N VAL A 535 5.26 -3.76 -17.68
CA VAL A 535 3.83 -3.51 -17.89
C VAL A 535 3.49 -3.59 -19.37
N ARG A 536 2.52 -4.44 -19.73
CA ARG A 536 2.07 -4.68 -21.12
C ARG A 536 0.98 -3.71 -21.57
N ALA A 537 0.07 -3.33 -20.66
CA ALA A 537 -1.00 -2.37 -20.91
C ALA A 537 -1.42 -1.70 -19.60
N ILE A 538 -2.00 -0.50 -19.69
CA ILE A 538 -2.46 0.31 -18.56
C ILE A 538 -3.88 0.78 -18.89
N ALA A 539 -4.79 0.77 -17.90
CA ALA A 539 -6.03 1.52 -17.97
C ALA A 539 -6.26 2.23 -16.63
N GLN A 540 -6.43 3.55 -16.73
CA GLN A 540 -6.87 4.44 -15.67
C GLN A 540 -7.95 5.32 -16.29
N GLY A 541 -9.17 5.22 -15.78
CA GLY A 541 -10.29 6.04 -16.26
C GLY A 541 -10.34 7.41 -15.58
N CYS A 542 -11.39 8.17 -15.89
CA CYS A 542 -11.80 9.31 -15.06
C CYS A 542 -12.46 8.85 -13.74
N SER A 543 -12.72 7.55 -13.58
CA SER A 543 -13.10 6.93 -12.32
C SER A 543 -11.95 7.03 -11.31
N GLU A 544 -12.18 7.67 -10.17
CA GLU A 544 -11.15 7.83 -9.14
C GLU A 544 -10.81 6.54 -8.37
N TYR A 545 -11.48 5.43 -8.72
CA TYR A 545 -11.57 4.22 -7.90
C TYR A 545 -10.64 3.07 -8.30
N ASN A 546 -10.09 3.04 -9.52
CA ASN A 546 -9.14 2.00 -9.93
C ASN A 546 -7.97 2.52 -10.80
N ILE A 547 -6.84 1.82 -10.73
CA ILE A 547 -5.75 1.85 -11.71
C ILE A 547 -5.40 0.40 -12.03
N THR A 548 -5.44 0.01 -13.30
CA THR A 548 -5.21 -1.38 -13.73
C THR A 548 -4.02 -1.50 -14.66
N VAL A 549 -3.24 -2.56 -14.47
CA VAL A 549 -2.06 -2.88 -15.28
C VAL A 549 -2.11 -4.35 -15.72
N VAL A 550 -1.77 -4.60 -16.98
CA VAL A 550 -1.56 -5.96 -17.50
C VAL A 550 -0.09 -6.30 -17.40
N ILE A 551 0.20 -7.45 -16.81
CA ILE A 551 1.55 -8.00 -16.62
C ILE A 551 1.59 -9.44 -17.09
N LYS A 552 2.77 -10.06 -17.14
CA LYS A 552 2.86 -11.50 -17.34
C LYS A 552 2.31 -12.25 -16.12
N ARG A 553 1.73 -13.43 -16.33
CA ARG A 553 1.23 -14.31 -15.27
C ARG A 553 2.32 -14.74 -14.29
N GLU A 554 3.53 -15.02 -14.80
CA GLU A 554 4.71 -15.39 -13.98
C GLU A 554 5.12 -14.30 -12.99
N ASP A 555 4.94 -13.03 -13.35
CA ASP A 555 5.27 -11.88 -12.50
C ASP A 555 4.15 -11.51 -11.51
N CYS A 556 2.95 -12.10 -11.62
CA CYS A 556 1.75 -11.60 -10.94
C CYS A 556 1.87 -11.56 -9.40
N ILE A 557 2.42 -12.62 -8.78
CA ILE A 557 2.59 -12.69 -7.32
C ILE A 557 3.68 -11.70 -6.88
N LYS A 558 4.77 -11.57 -7.65
CA LYS A 558 5.86 -10.62 -7.40
C LYS A 558 5.37 -9.18 -7.48
N ALA A 559 4.55 -8.87 -8.48
CA ALA A 559 3.93 -7.55 -8.70
C ALA A 559 2.98 -7.19 -7.56
N LEU A 560 2.05 -8.09 -7.22
CA LEU A 560 1.09 -7.89 -6.14
C LEU A 560 1.78 -7.60 -4.82
N ARG A 561 2.81 -8.39 -4.46
CA ARG A 561 3.62 -8.15 -3.25
C ARG A 561 4.38 -6.82 -3.31
N ALA A 562 5.02 -6.50 -4.45
CA ALA A 562 5.86 -5.31 -4.56
C ALA A 562 5.04 -4.02 -4.43
N VAL A 563 3.87 -4.02 -5.07
CA VAL A 563 2.90 -2.94 -4.99
C VAL A 563 2.28 -2.87 -3.58
N HIS A 564 1.79 -3.98 -3.03
CA HIS A 564 1.22 -4.00 -1.67
C HIS A 564 2.22 -3.47 -0.63
N SER A 565 3.45 -3.98 -0.65
CA SER A 565 4.57 -3.50 0.17
C SER A 565 4.77 -1.98 0.06
N ARG A 566 4.72 -1.41 -1.16
CA ARG A 566 4.95 0.03 -1.35
C ARG A 566 3.84 0.92 -0.75
N PHE A 567 2.63 0.41 -0.59
CA PHE A 567 1.47 1.16 -0.07
C PHE A 567 1.10 0.80 1.39
N TYR A 568 1.47 -0.38 1.88
CA TYR A 568 1.13 -0.87 3.23
C TYR A 568 2.32 -1.12 4.16
N LEU A 569 3.54 -1.23 3.63
CA LEU A 569 4.77 -1.19 4.42
C LEU A 569 5.41 0.20 4.32
N SER A 570 6.31 0.50 5.26
CA SER A 570 6.96 1.81 5.40
C SER A 570 7.49 2.34 4.06
N ARG A 571 7.20 3.61 3.76
CA ARG A 571 7.51 4.23 2.46
C ARG A 571 8.98 4.14 2.09
N THR A 572 9.90 4.02 3.05
CA THR A 572 11.32 3.74 2.78
C THR A 572 11.89 2.70 3.77
N THR A 573 11.62 1.42 3.54
CA THR A 573 12.40 0.32 4.15
C THR A 573 13.77 0.19 3.48
N ILE A 574 14.84 0.07 4.28
CA ILE A 574 16.22 -0.17 3.82
C ILE A 574 16.79 -1.38 4.55
N ALA A 575 17.24 -2.39 3.79
CA ALA A 575 17.98 -3.54 4.30
C ALA A 575 19.46 -3.17 4.42
N MET A 576 20.05 -3.30 5.60
CA MET A 576 21.42 -2.88 5.89
C MET A 576 22.29 -4.05 6.32
N GLY A 577 23.48 -4.16 5.73
CA GLY A 577 24.56 -5.02 6.21
C GLY A 577 25.69 -4.18 6.81
N ILE A 578 26.02 -4.39 8.09
CA ILE A 578 27.10 -3.66 8.78
C ILE A 578 28.38 -4.49 8.75
N ILE A 579 29.44 -3.95 8.14
CA ILE A 579 30.78 -4.56 8.11
C ILE A 579 31.66 -3.84 9.14
N GLY A 580 32.29 -4.60 10.03
CA GLY A 580 33.19 -4.08 11.05
C GLY A 580 32.48 -3.52 12.30
N PRO A 581 31.87 -4.35 13.16
CA PRO A 581 31.29 -3.97 14.45
C PRO A 581 32.37 -3.66 15.52
N GLY A 582 33.42 -2.94 15.13
CA GLY A 582 34.42 -2.36 16.04
C GLY A 582 33.89 -1.09 16.71
N LEU A 583 34.78 -0.19 17.14
CA LEU A 583 34.39 1.01 17.90
C LEU A 583 33.33 1.87 17.17
N ILE A 584 33.56 2.19 15.89
CA ILE A 584 32.62 2.99 15.09
C ILE A 584 31.35 2.20 14.77
N GLY A 585 31.48 0.97 14.28
CA GLY A 585 30.34 0.14 13.86
C GLY A 585 29.40 -0.25 15.00
N SER A 586 29.92 -0.53 16.20
CA SER A 586 29.10 -0.78 17.40
C SER A 586 28.40 0.50 17.88
N THR A 587 29.09 1.64 17.86
CA THR A 587 28.47 2.94 18.19
C THR A 587 27.33 3.28 17.22
N LEU A 588 27.50 3.00 15.92
CA LEU A 588 26.44 3.16 14.91
C LEU A 588 25.24 2.24 15.18
N LEU A 589 25.47 0.98 15.55
CA LEU A 589 24.40 0.03 15.91
C LEU A 589 23.61 0.51 17.14
N ASP A 590 24.29 1.07 18.15
CA ASP A 590 23.63 1.67 19.32
C ASP A 590 22.83 2.93 18.93
N GLN A 591 23.35 3.83 18.08
CA GLN A 591 22.60 4.99 17.57
C GLN A 591 21.38 4.60 16.71
N LEU A 592 21.49 3.54 15.89
CA LEU A 592 20.39 3.01 15.10
C LEU A 592 19.28 2.44 15.99
N ARG A 593 19.63 1.70 17.05
CA ARG A 593 18.68 1.21 18.06
C ARG A 593 17.87 2.35 18.65
N ASP A 594 18.55 3.41 19.09
CA ASP A 594 17.97 4.52 19.84
C ASP A 594 17.07 5.45 18.99
N GLN A 595 17.07 5.28 17.66
CA GLN A 595 16.25 6.07 16.72
C GLN A 595 15.29 5.23 15.85
N ALA A 596 15.35 3.90 15.92
CA ALA A 596 14.56 3.03 15.04
C ALA A 596 13.03 3.22 15.16
N SER A 597 12.51 3.45 16.36
CA SER A 597 11.08 3.74 16.57
C SER A 597 10.68 5.10 16.01
N VAL A 598 11.39 6.17 16.40
CA VAL A 598 11.14 7.55 15.97
C VAL A 598 11.16 7.66 14.43
N LEU A 599 12.19 7.10 13.79
CA LEU A 599 12.30 7.10 12.32
C LEU A 599 11.14 6.37 11.64
N LYS A 600 10.63 5.30 12.24
CA LYS A 600 9.52 4.51 11.70
C LYS A 600 8.17 5.19 11.89
N GLU A 601 7.94 5.78 13.06
CA GLU A 601 6.66 6.39 13.46
C GLU A 601 6.49 7.82 12.93
N GLU A 602 7.51 8.67 13.07
CA GLU A 602 7.43 10.09 12.67
C GLU A 602 7.84 10.30 11.21
N PHE A 603 8.87 9.59 10.73
CA PHE A 603 9.49 9.83 9.42
C PHE A 603 9.16 8.78 8.34
N ASN A 604 8.44 7.70 8.66
CA ASN A 604 8.17 6.59 7.74
C ASN A 604 9.44 6.01 7.07
N ILE A 605 10.51 5.86 7.86
CA ILE A 605 11.78 5.22 7.47
C ILE A 605 11.97 3.95 8.32
N ASP A 606 12.11 2.80 7.67
CA ASP A 606 12.24 1.49 8.33
C ASP A 606 13.63 0.90 8.06
N LEU A 607 14.58 1.23 8.94
CA LEU A 607 15.97 0.79 8.84
C LEU A 607 16.15 -0.59 9.48
N ARG A 608 16.39 -1.63 8.67
CA ARG A 608 16.54 -3.02 9.16
C ARG A 608 17.96 -3.52 8.96
N VAL A 609 18.66 -3.84 10.04
CA VAL A 609 19.97 -4.49 9.98
C VAL A 609 19.76 -5.98 9.76
N MET A 610 20.03 -6.45 8.53
CA MET A 610 19.84 -7.85 8.12
C MET A 610 21.07 -8.72 8.40
N GLY A 611 22.23 -8.09 8.59
CA GLY A 611 23.46 -8.78 8.95
C GLY A 611 24.52 -7.87 9.58
N ILE A 612 25.35 -8.47 10.45
CA ILE A 612 26.55 -7.84 11.03
C ILE A 612 27.73 -8.79 10.81
N ILE A 613 28.83 -8.35 10.19
CA ILE A 613 30.03 -9.17 9.93
C ILE A 613 31.31 -8.54 10.49
N SER A 614 32.12 -9.37 11.14
CA SER A 614 33.47 -9.08 11.62
C SER A 614 34.50 -9.90 10.84
N SER A 615 35.79 -9.74 11.13
CA SER A 615 36.86 -10.55 10.54
C SER A 615 36.87 -12.03 10.96
N LYS A 616 36.06 -12.42 11.96
CA LYS A 616 36.01 -13.81 12.48
C LYS A 616 34.64 -14.45 12.37
N SER A 617 33.58 -13.71 12.71
CA SER A 617 32.19 -14.19 12.69
C SER A 617 31.22 -13.22 12.02
N MET A 618 30.08 -13.75 11.58
CA MET A 618 28.94 -12.99 11.07
C MET A 618 27.63 -13.44 11.73
N LEU A 619 26.69 -12.53 11.86
CA LEU A 619 25.31 -12.75 12.31
C LEU A 619 24.37 -12.36 11.18
N LEU A 620 23.38 -13.20 10.88
CA LEU A 620 22.39 -13.02 9.81
C LEU A 620 20.97 -13.14 10.39
N SER A 621 20.00 -12.41 9.82
CA SER A 621 18.58 -12.51 10.17
C SER A 621 17.69 -12.33 8.94
N GLU A 622 16.55 -13.03 8.91
CA GLU A 622 15.54 -12.96 7.84
C GLU A 622 14.54 -11.80 8.04
N SER A 623 14.32 -11.35 9.27
CA SER A 623 13.37 -10.27 9.62
C SER A 623 14.05 -8.96 10.07
N GLY A 624 15.36 -9.01 10.31
CA GLY A 624 16.15 -7.96 10.97
C GLY A 624 16.72 -8.45 12.30
N ILE A 625 17.89 -7.94 12.69
CA ILE A 625 18.56 -8.26 13.96
C ILE A 625 18.02 -7.34 15.05
N ASP A 626 17.68 -7.92 16.22
CA ASP A 626 17.38 -7.14 17.43
C ASP A 626 18.63 -6.38 17.91
N LEU A 627 18.61 -5.05 17.73
CA LEU A 627 19.72 -4.17 18.08
C LEU A 627 19.88 -3.95 19.59
N ALA A 628 18.92 -4.35 20.43
CA ALA A 628 19.13 -4.41 21.88
C ALA A 628 20.04 -5.59 22.26
N ARG A 629 19.96 -6.71 21.53
CA ARG A 629 20.58 -8.00 21.89
C ARG A 629 21.61 -8.52 20.89
N TRP A 630 21.98 -7.75 19.85
CA TRP A 630 22.87 -8.20 18.77
C TRP A 630 24.22 -8.77 19.24
N ARG A 631 24.74 -8.28 20.37
CA ARG A 631 26.00 -8.74 20.99
C ARG A 631 25.87 -10.18 21.48
N GLU A 632 24.80 -10.49 22.23
CA GLU A 632 24.45 -11.84 22.70
C GLU A 632 24.14 -12.77 21.51
N LEU A 633 23.30 -12.31 20.58
CA LEU A 633 22.87 -13.10 19.41
C LEU A 633 24.05 -13.51 18.51
N ARG A 634 25.10 -12.68 18.42
CA ARG A 634 26.32 -13.00 17.67
C ARG A 634 27.11 -14.12 18.34
N ASP A 635 27.07 -14.21 19.66
CA ASP A 635 27.81 -15.21 20.42
C ASP A 635 27.00 -16.53 20.53
N GLU A 636 25.66 -16.47 20.52
CA GLU A 636 24.75 -17.63 20.44
C GLU A 636 24.60 -18.24 19.03
N LYS A 637 24.51 -17.39 18.00
CA LYS A 637 24.10 -17.76 16.62
C LYS A 637 25.08 -17.28 15.55
N GLY A 638 26.28 -16.89 15.93
CA GLY A 638 27.31 -16.43 15.00
C GLY A 638 27.82 -17.57 14.12
N GLU A 639 27.82 -17.34 12.81
CA GLU A 639 28.50 -18.18 11.84
C GLU A 639 29.94 -17.71 11.59
N VAL A 640 30.77 -18.54 10.96
CA VAL A 640 32.10 -18.14 10.47
C VAL A 640 31.96 -17.06 9.41
N ALA A 641 32.79 -16.01 9.48
CA ALA A 641 32.72 -14.89 8.55
C ALA A 641 32.96 -15.32 7.09
N ASN A 642 32.00 -15.01 6.21
CA ASN A 642 32.12 -15.19 4.76
C ASN A 642 31.46 -14.00 4.06
N LEU A 643 32.25 -13.17 3.36
CA LEU A 643 31.79 -11.90 2.79
C LEU A 643 30.79 -12.10 1.64
N ASP A 644 30.99 -13.09 0.78
CA ASP A 644 30.08 -13.37 -0.34
C ASP A 644 28.72 -13.90 0.15
N LYS A 645 28.72 -14.83 1.12
CA LYS A 645 27.48 -15.31 1.75
C LYS A 645 26.77 -14.17 2.48
N PHE A 646 27.50 -13.31 3.17
CA PHE A 646 26.95 -12.12 3.85
C PHE A 646 26.26 -11.16 2.88
N VAL A 647 26.95 -10.75 1.81
CA VAL A 647 26.38 -9.82 0.81
C VAL A 647 25.21 -10.47 0.07
N HIS A 648 25.29 -11.77 -0.23
CA HIS A 648 24.19 -12.51 -0.82
C HIS A 648 22.97 -12.60 0.11
N HIS A 649 23.15 -12.79 1.43
CA HIS A 649 22.06 -12.76 2.41
C HIS A 649 21.38 -11.38 2.43
N VAL A 650 22.17 -10.32 2.63
CA VAL A 650 21.68 -8.94 2.78
C VAL A 650 20.91 -8.45 1.53
N HIS A 651 21.29 -8.92 0.33
CA HIS A 651 20.65 -8.53 -0.94
C HIS A 651 19.62 -9.53 -1.50
N GLY A 652 19.80 -10.83 -1.26
CA GLY A 652 19.14 -11.90 -2.04
C GLY A 652 17.89 -12.54 -1.41
N ASN A 653 17.78 -12.57 -0.08
CA ASN A 653 16.69 -13.31 0.60
C ASN A 653 15.46 -12.46 0.97
N HIS A 654 15.58 -11.12 0.97
CA HIS A 654 14.61 -10.26 1.64
C HIS A 654 13.79 -9.41 0.67
N PHE A 655 12.49 -9.29 0.92
CA PHE A 655 11.55 -8.52 0.10
C PHE A 655 11.66 -6.98 0.32
N ILE A 656 12.89 -6.47 0.41
CA ILE A 656 13.20 -5.06 0.67
C ILE A 656 13.92 -4.49 -0.56
N PRO A 657 13.31 -3.55 -1.31
CA PRO A 657 13.81 -3.16 -2.63
C PRO A 657 15.03 -2.21 -2.59
N ASN A 658 15.47 -1.77 -1.41
CA ASN A 658 16.64 -0.91 -1.25
C ASN A 658 17.62 -1.57 -0.27
N THR A 659 18.83 -1.88 -0.74
CA THR A 659 19.87 -2.57 0.04
C THR A 659 21.11 -1.68 0.21
N ALA A 660 21.62 -1.55 1.43
CA ALA A 660 22.83 -0.79 1.72
C ALA A 660 23.86 -1.65 2.46
N ILE A 661 25.13 -1.51 2.07
CA ILE A 661 26.28 -2.00 2.85
C ILE A 661 26.95 -0.80 3.51
N VAL A 662 27.16 -0.93 4.83
CA VAL A 662 27.85 0.08 5.63
C VAL A 662 29.20 -0.49 6.06
N ASP A 663 30.28 -0.04 5.43
CA ASP A 663 31.63 -0.47 5.78
C ASP A 663 32.25 0.46 6.82
N CYS A 664 32.24 0.06 8.08
CA CYS A 664 32.86 0.78 9.20
C CYS A 664 34.33 0.40 9.44
N THR A 665 35.00 -0.26 8.49
CA THR A 665 36.42 -0.66 8.60
C THR A 665 37.39 0.38 8.01
N SER A 666 38.69 0.10 8.14
CA SER A 666 39.79 0.82 7.49
C SER A 666 40.52 -0.06 6.45
N ASP A 667 39.92 -1.19 6.06
CA ASP A 667 40.53 -2.24 5.23
C ASP A 667 40.46 -1.87 3.73
N SER A 668 41.56 -2.10 3.01
CA SER A 668 41.62 -1.93 1.56
C SER A 668 40.97 -3.07 0.77
N ILE A 669 40.90 -4.28 1.31
CA ILE A 669 40.26 -5.43 0.65
C ILE A 669 38.74 -5.18 0.55
N ILE A 670 38.13 -4.78 1.67
CA ILE A 670 36.71 -4.41 1.73
C ILE A 670 36.38 -3.26 0.77
N ALA A 671 37.24 -2.22 0.74
CA ALA A 671 37.11 -1.10 -0.19
C ALA A 671 37.19 -1.51 -1.68
N GLY A 672 37.91 -2.58 -2.01
CA GLY A 672 37.99 -3.12 -3.37
C GLY A 672 36.64 -3.63 -3.92
N HIS A 673 35.78 -4.16 -3.06
CA HIS A 673 34.48 -4.74 -3.46
C HIS A 673 33.39 -3.70 -3.76
N TYR A 674 33.60 -2.42 -3.45
CA TYR A 674 32.58 -1.37 -3.62
C TYR A 674 32.07 -1.26 -5.07
N ASN A 675 32.96 -1.42 -6.07
CA ASN A 675 32.58 -1.41 -7.48
C ASN A 675 31.58 -2.53 -7.81
N ASP A 676 31.78 -3.72 -7.26
CA ASP A 676 30.92 -4.88 -7.53
C ASP A 676 29.58 -4.78 -6.80
N TRP A 677 29.56 -4.22 -5.59
CA TRP A 677 28.32 -3.97 -4.84
C TRP A 677 27.45 -2.90 -5.52
N LEU A 678 28.05 -1.79 -5.94
CA LEU A 678 27.35 -0.74 -6.68
C LEU A 678 26.81 -1.24 -8.03
N ARG A 679 27.53 -2.14 -8.72
CA ARG A 679 27.06 -2.83 -9.94
C ARG A 679 25.90 -3.80 -9.69
N LYS A 680 25.84 -4.44 -8.52
CA LYS A 680 24.74 -5.33 -8.10
C LYS A 680 23.49 -4.58 -7.60
N GLY A 681 23.47 -3.25 -7.64
CA GLY A 681 22.32 -2.47 -7.15
C GLY A 681 22.36 -2.16 -5.66
N ILE A 682 23.48 -2.43 -4.98
CA ILE A 682 23.63 -2.22 -3.54
C ILE A 682 24.26 -0.83 -3.29
N HIS A 683 23.65 -0.02 -2.44
CA HIS A 683 24.20 1.26 -1.99
C HIS A 683 25.38 1.04 -1.03
N VAL A 684 26.34 1.97 -1.00
CA VAL A 684 27.51 1.89 -0.12
C VAL A 684 27.65 3.17 0.71
N VAL A 685 27.77 3.02 2.03
CA VAL A 685 28.05 4.12 2.98
C VAL A 685 29.31 3.79 3.78
N THR A 686 30.26 4.70 3.91
CA THR A 686 31.53 4.38 4.60
C THR A 686 32.38 5.57 5.10
N PRO A 687 32.97 5.51 6.30
CA PRO A 687 34.11 6.34 6.73
C PRO A 687 35.47 5.90 6.14
N ASN A 688 35.53 4.80 5.37
CA ASN A 688 36.78 4.20 4.90
C ASN A 688 37.45 5.08 3.83
N LYS A 689 38.55 5.70 4.22
CA LYS A 689 39.37 6.59 3.38
C LYS A 689 40.05 5.88 2.20
N LYS A 690 40.18 4.54 2.21
CA LYS A 690 41.00 3.80 1.24
C LYS A 690 40.48 3.89 -0.20
N ALA A 691 39.17 3.82 -0.42
CA ALA A 691 38.58 3.92 -1.76
C ALA A 691 38.81 5.30 -2.41
N ASN A 692 38.63 6.39 -1.65
CA ASN A 692 38.73 7.75 -2.20
C ASN A 692 40.18 8.28 -2.26
N SER A 693 41.07 7.79 -1.40
CA SER A 693 42.51 8.13 -1.39
C SER A 693 43.43 7.07 -2.02
N GLY A 694 42.86 6.02 -2.62
CA GLY A 694 43.59 4.96 -3.33
C GLY A 694 43.98 5.37 -4.76
N PRO A 695 44.32 4.41 -5.62
CA PRO A 695 44.61 4.66 -7.04
C PRO A 695 43.51 5.47 -7.74
N LEU A 696 43.92 6.44 -8.58
CA LEU A 696 42.99 7.38 -9.22
C LEU A 696 42.00 6.69 -10.17
N ASP A 697 42.42 5.62 -10.84
CA ASP A 697 41.58 4.82 -11.74
C ASP A 697 40.40 4.16 -11.01
N GLN A 698 40.64 3.60 -9.81
CA GLN A 698 39.61 3.01 -8.94
C GLN A 698 38.63 4.06 -8.42
N TYR A 699 39.12 5.24 -8.04
CA TYR A 699 38.24 6.36 -7.67
C TYR A 699 37.38 6.82 -8.86
N LEU A 700 37.98 6.97 -10.05
CA LEU A 700 37.24 7.37 -11.26
C LEU A 700 36.21 6.33 -11.70
N SER A 701 36.48 5.02 -11.53
CA SER A 701 35.51 3.97 -11.85
C SER A 701 34.30 3.98 -10.92
N LEU A 702 34.51 4.16 -9.61
CA LEU A 702 33.43 4.33 -8.63
C LEU A 702 32.54 5.54 -8.96
N ARG A 703 33.15 6.68 -9.28
CA ARG A 703 32.41 7.91 -9.64
C ARG A 703 31.74 7.83 -11.01
N ALA A 704 32.26 7.04 -11.94
CA ALA A 704 31.60 6.74 -13.21
C ALA A 704 30.36 5.86 -13.01
N LEU A 705 30.47 4.78 -12.22
CA LEU A 705 29.34 3.91 -11.88
C LEU A 705 28.22 4.69 -11.19
N GLN A 706 28.53 5.50 -10.18
CA GLN A 706 27.55 6.33 -9.45
C GLN A 706 26.76 7.31 -10.36
N ARG A 707 27.26 7.63 -11.56
CA ARG A 707 26.54 8.46 -12.56
C ARG A 707 25.72 7.65 -13.55
N GLN A 708 25.98 6.34 -13.66
CA GLN A 708 25.38 5.43 -14.64
C GLN A 708 24.30 4.53 -14.00
N SER A 709 24.38 4.27 -12.69
CA SER A 709 23.43 3.44 -11.93
C SER A 709 22.53 4.28 -11.01
N TYR A 710 21.43 3.68 -10.58
CA TYR A 710 20.57 4.19 -9.50
C TYR A 710 21.14 3.90 -8.09
N THR A 711 22.43 3.56 -7.98
CA THR A 711 23.09 3.29 -6.70
C THR A 711 23.82 4.52 -6.17
N HIS A 712 23.89 4.63 -4.84
CA HIS A 712 24.47 5.78 -4.17
C HIS A 712 25.71 5.36 -3.40
N TYR A 713 26.74 6.19 -3.46
CA TYR A 713 27.97 6.07 -2.70
C TYR A 713 28.17 7.32 -1.84
N PHE A 714 28.16 7.13 -0.53
CA PHE A 714 28.27 8.19 0.48
C PHE A 714 29.43 7.93 1.45
N TYR A 715 30.09 9.02 1.87
CA TYR A 715 31.37 8.95 2.59
C TYR A 715 31.73 10.25 3.33
N GLU A 716 30.73 10.97 3.86
CA GLU A 716 30.90 12.22 4.62
C GLU A 716 31.95 12.07 5.73
N ALA A 717 31.88 10.94 6.45
CA ALA A 717 32.72 10.63 7.60
C ALA A 717 34.21 10.39 7.29
N THR A 718 34.63 10.39 6.01
CA THR A 718 36.04 10.15 5.63
C THR A 718 36.98 11.30 5.99
N VAL A 719 36.50 12.56 5.96
CA VAL A 719 37.35 13.75 6.16
C VAL A 719 37.11 14.42 7.51
N GLY A 720 35.85 14.70 7.83
CA GLY A 720 35.46 15.53 8.98
C GLY A 720 34.88 14.79 10.18
N ALA A 721 35.00 13.45 10.24
CA ALA A 721 34.32 12.56 11.20
C ALA A 721 32.78 12.64 11.11
N GLY A 722 32.17 13.68 11.65
CA GLY A 722 30.73 13.99 11.52
C GLY A 722 30.44 15.36 10.94
N LEU A 723 31.47 16.18 10.66
CA LEU A 723 31.32 17.49 10.05
C LEU A 723 30.90 17.37 8.57
N PRO A 724 29.99 18.23 8.06
CA PRO A 724 29.44 18.15 6.71
C PRO A 724 30.39 18.70 5.63
N ILE A 725 31.63 18.18 5.56
CA ILE A 725 32.70 18.68 4.69
C ILE A 725 32.45 18.35 3.22
N ILE A 726 32.10 17.10 2.91
CA ILE A 726 31.88 16.60 1.55
C ILE A 726 30.56 17.15 0.99
N SER A 727 29.50 17.19 1.80
CA SER A 727 28.22 17.79 1.39
C SER A 727 28.31 19.29 1.16
N THR A 728 29.03 20.04 2.02
CA THR A 728 29.28 21.47 1.79
C THR A 728 30.04 21.70 0.48
N LEU A 729 31.13 20.95 0.25
CA LEU A 729 31.93 21.03 -0.97
C LEU A 729 31.09 20.74 -2.23
N ARG A 730 30.25 19.70 -2.20
CA ARG A 730 29.34 19.36 -3.30
C ARG A 730 28.29 20.44 -3.53
N GLY A 731 27.63 20.95 -2.49
CA GLY A 731 26.64 22.02 -2.63
C GLY A 731 27.21 23.30 -3.26
N LEU A 732 28.46 23.66 -2.95
CA LEU A 732 29.16 24.76 -3.61
C LEU A 732 29.35 24.50 -5.11
N LEU A 733 29.82 23.30 -5.48
CA LEU A 733 30.06 22.91 -6.88
C LEU A 733 28.76 22.76 -7.68
N GLU A 734 27.73 22.11 -7.12
CA GLU A 734 26.44 21.84 -7.75
C GLU A 734 25.64 23.12 -7.99
N THR A 735 25.76 24.13 -7.11
CA THR A 735 25.20 25.47 -7.34
C THR A 735 26.04 26.33 -8.29
N GLY A 736 27.11 25.79 -8.89
CA GLY A 736 27.93 26.45 -9.90
C GLY A 736 28.97 27.44 -9.35
N ASP A 737 29.34 27.36 -8.07
CA ASP A 737 30.50 28.07 -7.55
C ASP A 737 31.82 27.44 -8.03
N ARG A 738 32.94 28.14 -7.85
CA ARG A 738 34.29 27.63 -8.12
C ARG A 738 35.14 27.72 -6.87
N ILE A 739 35.61 26.57 -6.40
CA ILE A 739 36.61 26.47 -5.35
C ILE A 739 37.93 27.02 -5.90
N LEU A 740 38.56 27.93 -5.15
CA LEU A 740 39.88 28.49 -5.46
C LEU A 740 40.95 27.78 -4.62
N GLN A 741 40.65 27.60 -3.33
CA GLN A 741 41.50 26.94 -2.35
C GLN A 741 40.63 26.27 -1.27
N ILE A 742 41.08 25.13 -0.76
CA ILE A 742 40.61 24.56 0.50
C ILE A 742 41.82 24.47 1.43
N GLU A 743 41.71 24.95 2.66
CA GLU A 743 42.75 24.73 3.68
C GLU A 743 42.11 24.26 4.97
N GLY A 744 42.84 23.51 5.79
CA GLY A 744 42.28 23.02 7.04
C GLY A 744 43.26 22.29 7.95
N ILE A 745 42.86 22.18 9.21
CA ILE A 745 43.48 21.35 10.23
C ILE A 745 42.60 20.11 10.35
N PHE A 746 43.15 18.99 9.90
CA PHE A 746 42.42 17.75 9.62
C PHE A 746 42.65 16.62 10.63
N SER A 747 43.56 16.80 11.58
CA SER A 747 43.86 15.84 12.64
C SER A 747 43.60 16.49 14.00
N GLY A 748 42.72 15.86 14.80
CA GLY A 748 42.47 16.27 16.18
C GLY A 748 43.71 16.14 17.07
N THR A 749 44.54 15.13 16.81
CA THR A 749 45.84 14.90 17.47
C THR A 749 46.80 16.06 17.24
N LEU A 750 47.00 16.45 15.98
CA LEU A 750 47.89 17.55 15.62
C LEU A 750 47.31 18.91 16.02
N SER A 751 45.98 19.06 15.98
CA SER A 751 45.27 20.22 16.54
C SER A 751 45.58 20.36 18.04
N TYR A 752 45.40 19.29 18.82
CA TYR A 752 45.70 19.28 20.26
C TYR A 752 47.18 19.62 20.53
N ILE A 753 48.11 19.00 19.80
CA ILE A 753 49.55 19.28 19.96
C ILE A 753 49.86 20.76 19.71
N PHE A 754 49.47 21.33 18.56
CA PHE A 754 49.78 22.74 18.25
C PHE A 754 48.93 23.76 19.01
N ASN A 755 47.84 23.35 19.68
CA ASN A 755 47.11 24.20 20.63
C ASN A 755 47.77 24.27 22.02
N ASN A 756 48.53 23.23 22.40
CA ASN A 756 49.23 23.14 23.69
C ASN A 756 50.75 23.37 23.60
N PHE A 757 51.34 23.31 22.40
CA PHE A 757 52.73 23.67 22.11
C PHE A 757 52.88 25.20 22.00
N LYS A 758 52.96 25.82 23.18
CA LYS A 758 53.07 27.26 23.44
C LYS A 758 53.83 27.46 24.76
N ASP A 759 54.05 28.71 25.17
CA ASP A 759 54.52 29.07 26.51
C ASP A 759 55.88 28.40 26.90
N GLY A 760 56.76 28.17 25.91
CA GLY A 760 58.11 27.60 26.11
C GLY A 760 58.18 26.08 26.39
N ARG A 761 57.07 25.34 26.24
CA ARG A 761 57.02 23.88 26.46
C ARG A 761 57.81 23.09 25.42
N ALA A 762 58.29 21.90 25.79
CA ALA A 762 58.97 21.00 24.85
C ALA A 762 57.97 20.29 23.92
N PHE A 763 58.34 20.03 22.67
CA PHE A 763 57.44 19.33 21.73
C PHE A 763 57.23 17.87 22.15
N SER A 764 58.29 17.19 22.57
CA SER A 764 58.26 15.83 23.10
C SER A 764 57.35 15.66 24.33
N GLU A 765 57.30 16.66 25.21
CA GLU A 765 56.41 16.72 26.38
C GLU A 765 54.94 16.78 25.95
N VAL A 766 54.58 17.67 25.02
CA VAL A 766 53.20 17.80 24.53
C VAL A 766 52.75 16.56 23.74
N VAL A 767 53.66 15.89 23.02
CA VAL A 767 53.37 14.59 22.37
C VAL A 767 53.18 13.48 23.41
N ALA A 768 53.93 13.48 24.51
CA ALA A 768 53.74 12.52 25.61
C ALA A 768 52.38 12.73 26.29
N GLU A 769 51.99 13.97 26.61
CA GLU A 769 50.66 14.28 27.14
C GLU A 769 49.54 13.87 26.16
N ALA A 770 49.70 14.14 24.87
CA ALA A 770 48.73 13.71 23.86
C ALA A 770 48.56 12.19 23.82
N LYS A 771 49.64 11.43 24.07
CA LYS A 771 49.61 9.97 24.16
C LYS A 771 48.95 9.48 25.46
N GLU A 772 49.29 10.08 26.61
CA GLU A 772 48.69 9.73 27.90
C GLU A 772 47.19 10.06 27.97
N ALA A 773 46.78 11.17 27.35
CA ALA A 773 45.38 11.54 27.18
C ALA A 773 44.62 10.73 26.10
N GLY A 774 45.30 9.81 25.39
CA GLY A 774 44.69 8.94 24.38
C GLY A 774 44.29 9.64 23.07
N TYR A 775 44.90 10.77 22.74
CA TYR A 775 44.68 11.46 21.47
C TYR A 775 45.50 10.89 20.30
N THR A 776 46.63 10.24 20.57
CA THR A 776 47.44 9.57 19.52
C THR A 776 47.02 8.14 19.29
N GLU A 777 47.32 7.60 18.11
CA GLU A 777 47.42 6.15 17.90
C GLU A 777 48.49 5.52 18.84
N PRO A 778 48.51 4.18 19.03
CA PRO A 778 49.48 3.50 19.91
C PRO A 778 50.95 3.81 19.59
N ASP A 779 51.25 4.07 18.31
CA ASP A 779 52.49 4.66 17.83
C ASP A 779 52.23 6.12 17.34
N PRO A 780 52.68 7.15 18.08
CA PRO A 780 52.50 8.55 17.69
C PRO A 780 53.10 8.92 16.34
N ARG A 781 54.00 8.09 15.77
CA ARG A 781 54.55 8.31 14.43
C ARG A 781 53.48 8.28 13.35
N ASP A 782 52.40 7.51 13.52
CA ASP A 782 51.34 7.40 12.53
C ASP A 782 50.61 8.75 12.35
N ASP A 783 50.28 9.44 13.46
CA ASP A 783 49.73 10.80 13.46
C ASP A 783 50.74 11.84 12.95
N LEU A 784 51.97 11.82 13.51
CA LEU A 784 53.04 12.77 13.20
C LEU A 784 53.59 12.64 11.77
N SER A 785 53.31 11.52 11.08
CA SER A 785 53.71 11.30 9.70
C SER A 785 53.05 12.29 8.72
N GLY A 786 51.87 12.82 9.07
CA GLY A 786 51.02 13.61 8.17
C GLY A 786 50.21 12.77 7.16
N THR A 787 50.37 11.44 7.12
CA THR A 787 49.81 10.57 6.07
C THR A 787 48.27 10.55 6.07
N ASP A 788 47.62 10.61 7.24
CA ASP A 788 46.15 10.70 7.30
C ASP A 788 45.63 12.05 6.78
N VAL A 789 46.35 13.14 7.10
CA VAL A 789 46.05 14.48 6.57
C VAL A 789 46.20 14.48 5.05
N ALA A 790 47.26 13.89 4.51
CA ALA A 790 47.46 13.76 3.06
C ALA A 790 46.31 13.00 2.38
N ARG A 791 45.83 11.90 2.97
CA ARG A 791 44.64 11.19 2.46
C ARG A 791 43.41 12.09 2.41
N LYS A 792 43.17 12.88 3.45
CA LYS A 792 42.03 13.82 3.51
C LYS A 792 42.15 14.93 2.46
N VAL A 793 43.35 15.49 2.26
CA VAL A 793 43.64 16.48 1.21
C VAL A 793 43.37 15.90 -0.19
N ILE A 794 43.74 14.64 -0.46
CA ILE A 794 43.45 13.97 -1.74
C ILE A 794 41.96 13.83 -2.00
N ILE A 795 41.19 13.43 -0.99
CA ILE A 795 39.73 13.28 -1.11
C ILE A 795 39.10 14.63 -1.49
N LEU A 796 39.52 15.71 -0.83
CA LEU A 796 39.03 17.07 -1.14
C LEU A 796 39.51 17.60 -2.50
N ALA A 797 40.76 17.31 -2.88
CA ALA A 797 41.29 17.65 -4.19
C ALA A 797 40.52 16.96 -5.32
N ARG A 798 40.23 15.66 -5.15
CA ARG A 798 39.48 14.84 -6.12
C ARG A 798 38.00 15.22 -6.20
N GLU A 799 37.36 15.54 -5.08
CA GLU A 799 36.00 16.09 -5.09
C GLU A 799 35.95 17.49 -5.72
N SER A 800 37.02 18.29 -5.60
CA SER A 800 37.18 19.58 -6.30
C SER A 800 37.52 19.42 -7.80
N GLY A 801 37.57 18.19 -8.33
CA GLY A 801 37.82 17.91 -9.74
C GLY A 801 39.30 17.79 -10.14
N LEU A 802 40.24 17.81 -9.19
CA LEU A 802 41.66 17.56 -9.47
C LEU A 802 41.93 16.06 -9.66
N LYS A 803 42.96 15.76 -10.46
CA LYS A 803 43.42 14.40 -10.75
C LYS A 803 44.81 14.19 -10.14
N LEU A 804 44.87 14.13 -8.81
CA LEU A 804 46.10 13.93 -8.05
C LEU A 804 46.17 12.51 -7.47
N GLU A 805 47.38 11.98 -7.39
CA GLU A 805 47.75 10.78 -6.65
C GLU A 805 48.42 11.12 -5.31
N LEU A 806 48.57 10.09 -4.47
CA LEU A 806 49.14 10.24 -3.12
C LEU A 806 50.64 10.63 -3.15
N SER A 807 51.33 10.30 -4.23
CA SER A 807 52.70 10.75 -4.55
C SER A 807 52.80 12.23 -4.93
N ASP A 808 51.71 12.86 -5.36
CA ASP A 808 51.72 14.22 -5.89
C ASP A 808 51.55 15.28 -4.79
N ILE A 809 51.37 14.84 -3.54
CA ILE A 809 51.23 15.70 -2.37
C ILE A 809 52.54 15.67 -1.56
N PRO A 810 53.30 16.77 -1.52
CA PRO A 810 54.39 16.93 -0.55
C PRO A 810 53.83 16.95 0.87
N VAL A 811 54.42 16.12 1.75
CA VAL A 811 54.06 16.01 3.17
C VAL A 811 55.29 16.33 4.02
N GLU A 812 55.25 17.43 4.78
CA GLU A 812 56.25 17.73 5.81
C GLU A 812 56.01 16.82 7.01
N SER A 813 56.67 15.67 7.07
CA SER A 813 56.56 14.78 8.24
C SER A 813 57.17 15.43 9.48
N LEU A 814 56.43 15.40 10.60
CA LEU A 814 56.93 15.86 11.91
C LEU A 814 57.80 14.80 12.62
N VAL A 815 57.93 13.59 12.04
CA VAL A 815 58.84 12.55 12.52
C VAL A 815 60.25 12.83 11.97
N PRO A 816 61.24 13.15 12.84
CA PRO A 816 62.62 13.40 12.40
C PRO A 816 63.18 12.19 11.65
N GLU A 817 63.95 12.41 10.58
CA GLU A 817 64.45 11.33 9.73
C GLU A 817 65.17 10.20 10.50
N PRO A 818 66.05 10.49 11.49
CA PRO A 818 66.71 9.45 12.28
C PRO A 818 65.78 8.61 13.16
N LEU A 819 64.53 9.03 13.34
CA LEU A 819 63.54 8.39 14.22
C LEU A 819 62.40 7.69 13.47
N ARG A 820 62.38 7.74 12.14
CA ARG A 820 61.36 7.06 11.33
C ARG A 820 61.46 5.54 11.49
N ASP A 821 62.68 5.01 11.42
CA ASP A 821 62.96 3.57 11.42
C ASP A 821 63.21 2.97 12.83
N CYS A 822 62.89 3.69 13.91
CA CYS A 822 62.99 3.15 15.28
C CYS A 822 62.14 1.87 15.46
N ALA A 823 62.64 0.91 16.25
CA ALA A 823 62.06 -0.41 16.39
C ALA A 823 60.76 -0.41 17.22
N SER A 824 60.52 0.63 18.03
CA SER A 824 59.30 0.75 18.84
C SER A 824 58.86 2.19 19.09
N ALA A 825 57.56 2.36 19.36
CA ALA A 825 56.99 3.63 19.80
C ALA A 825 57.58 4.13 21.14
N GLN A 826 58.12 3.24 21.98
CA GLN A 826 58.77 3.62 23.24
C GLN A 826 60.16 4.20 23.01
N GLU A 827 60.95 3.57 22.13
CA GLU A 827 62.24 4.10 21.67
C GLU A 827 62.07 5.46 20.98
N PHE A 828 61.05 5.60 20.12
CA PHE A 828 60.69 6.88 19.49
C PHE A 828 60.49 7.98 20.54
N MET A 829 59.64 7.76 21.55
CA MET A 829 59.36 8.75 22.60
C MET A 829 60.58 9.07 23.48
N GLN A 830 61.51 8.12 23.67
CA GLN A 830 62.75 8.37 24.42
C GLN A 830 63.78 9.20 23.63
N GLN A 831 63.78 9.11 22.30
CA GLN A 831 64.73 9.83 21.46
C GLN A 831 64.20 11.17 20.95
N LEU A 832 62.87 11.35 20.88
CA LEU A 832 62.20 12.58 20.43
C LEU A 832 62.71 13.87 21.11
N PRO A 833 63.01 13.92 22.43
CA PRO A 833 63.53 15.13 23.08
C PRO A 833 64.82 15.69 22.46
N LYS A 834 65.62 14.86 21.78
CA LYS A 834 66.85 15.31 21.09
C LYS A 834 66.57 16.24 19.90
N PHE A 835 65.32 16.32 19.44
CA PHE A 835 64.91 17.10 18.27
C PHE A 835 64.02 18.30 18.61
N ASP A 836 63.69 18.52 19.89
CA ASP A 836 62.80 19.61 20.34
C ASP A 836 63.29 20.99 19.88
N GLN A 837 64.60 21.25 19.93
CA GLN A 837 65.21 22.53 19.55
C GLN A 837 64.80 23.02 18.15
N LEU A 838 64.58 22.10 17.19
CA LEU A 838 64.20 22.46 15.83
C LEU A 838 62.77 23.02 15.75
N LEU A 839 61.85 22.43 16.51
CA LEU A 839 60.45 22.86 16.56
C LEU A 839 60.24 24.04 17.51
N SER A 840 60.93 24.07 18.67
CA SER A 840 60.91 25.24 19.58
C SER A 840 61.43 26.49 18.88
N LYS A 841 62.51 26.40 18.07
CA LYS A 841 62.96 27.55 17.26
C LYS A 841 61.89 28.03 16.27
N LYS A 842 61.23 27.11 15.55
CA LYS A 842 60.13 27.46 14.63
C LYS A 842 58.95 28.14 15.37
N GLN A 843 58.68 27.74 16.62
CA GLN A 843 57.63 28.29 17.48
C GLN A 843 57.99 29.69 17.97
N GLU A 844 59.18 29.87 18.56
CA GLU A 844 59.67 31.18 19.02
C GLU A 844 59.66 32.22 17.88
N GLU A 845 60.11 31.83 16.67
CA GLU A 845 60.05 32.70 15.49
C GLU A 845 58.61 33.09 15.10
N ALA A 846 57.63 32.20 15.29
CA ALA A 846 56.22 32.50 15.02
C ALA A 846 55.59 33.38 16.11
N GLU A 847 55.86 33.09 17.40
CA GLU A 847 55.35 33.86 18.53
C GLU A 847 55.88 35.30 18.52
N ASN A 848 57.17 35.48 18.22
CA ASN A 848 57.81 36.79 18.05
C ASN A 848 57.23 37.59 16.86
N ALA A 849 56.71 36.91 15.83
CA ALA A 849 56.02 37.54 14.70
C ALA A 849 54.54 37.86 14.98
N GLY A 850 54.00 37.49 16.16
CA GLY A 850 52.57 37.61 16.46
C GLY A 850 51.70 36.54 15.79
N GLU A 851 52.30 35.42 15.39
CA GLU A 851 51.70 34.31 14.68
C GLU A 851 51.61 33.06 15.58
N VAL A 852 50.99 32.00 15.06
CA VAL A 852 50.94 30.66 15.65
C VAL A 852 51.24 29.60 14.60
N LEU A 853 51.87 28.50 14.99
CA LEU A 853 52.11 27.35 14.13
C LEU A 853 50.87 26.46 14.05
N ARG A 854 50.51 26.03 12.84
CA ARG A 854 49.43 25.05 12.61
C ARG A 854 49.83 24.08 11.52
N TYR A 855 49.64 22.79 11.78
CA TYR A 855 49.84 21.75 10.78
C TYR A 855 48.60 21.63 9.91
N VAL A 856 48.73 21.96 8.62
CA VAL A 856 47.60 22.15 7.72
C VAL A 856 47.73 21.32 6.46
N GLY A 857 46.58 20.86 5.97
CA GLY A 857 46.43 20.39 4.59
C GLY A 857 45.90 21.53 3.73
N VAL A 858 46.42 21.67 2.51
CA VAL A 858 46.00 22.71 1.57
C VAL A 858 45.80 22.12 0.19
N VAL A 859 44.64 22.39 -0.41
CA VAL A 859 44.30 22.12 -1.81
C VAL A 859 44.24 23.46 -2.53
N ASP A 860 45.22 23.75 -3.37
CA ASP A 860 45.18 24.86 -4.32
C ASP A 860 44.56 24.36 -5.63
N VAL A 861 43.28 24.63 -5.83
CA VAL A 861 42.52 24.21 -7.01
C VAL A 861 42.94 25.02 -8.24
N THR A 862 43.39 26.25 -8.04
CA THR A 862 43.83 27.16 -9.11
C THR A 862 45.13 26.67 -9.75
N ASN A 863 46.12 26.32 -8.94
CA ASN A 863 47.41 25.78 -9.38
C ASN A 863 47.44 24.25 -9.49
N LYS A 864 46.33 23.57 -9.15
CA LYS A 864 46.15 22.11 -9.17
C LYS A 864 47.16 21.36 -8.30
N LYS A 865 47.40 21.84 -7.08
CA LYS A 865 48.37 21.26 -6.12
C LYS A 865 47.69 20.93 -4.80
N GLY A 866 48.20 19.89 -4.14
CA GLY A 866 47.92 19.62 -2.73
C GLY A 866 49.24 19.66 -1.94
N THR A 867 49.23 20.22 -0.72
CA THR A 867 50.37 20.16 0.22
C THR A 867 49.89 19.82 1.62
N VAL A 868 50.76 19.24 2.43
CA VAL A 868 50.57 19.07 3.88
C VAL A 868 51.83 19.56 4.57
N GLU A 869 51.72 20.63 5.35
CA GLU A 869 52.89 21.33 5.90
C GLU A 869 52.59 22.11 7.18
N LEU A 870 53.64 22.50 7.90
CA LEU A 870 53.56 23.33 9.09
C LEU A 870 53.60 24.81 8.72
N ARG A 871 52.44 25.48 8.70
CA ARG A 871 52.32 26.91 8.36
C ARG A 871 52.22 27.81 9.59
N ARG A 872 52.59 29.08 9.40
CA ARG A 872 52.34 30.17 10.35
C ARG A 872 51.05 30.88 9.97
N TYR A 873 50.24 31.21 10.96
CA TYR A 873 49.02 32.02 10.80
C TYR A 873 48.99 33.12 11.86
N LYS A 874 48.53 34.31 11.49
CA LYS A 874 48.34 35.41 12.44
C LYS A 874 47.33 35.05 13.54
N LYS A 875 47.48 35.65 14.72
CA LYS A 875 46.59 35.41 15.88
C LYS A 875 45.13 35.79 15.65
N ASP A 876 44.82 36.67 14.69
CA ASP A 876 43.45 37.01 14.27
C ASP A 876 42.82 35.97 13.30
N HIS A 877 43.62 35.06 12.74
CA HIS A 877 43.13 34.05 11.79
C HIS A 877 42.20 33.03 12.47
N PRO A 878 41.16 32.49 11.77
CA PRO A 878 40.28 31.47 12.33
C PRO A 878 41.01 30.22 12.85
N PHE A 879 42.14 29.84 12.25
CA PHE A 879 42.93 28.68 12.67
C PHE A 879 43.72 28.91 13.96
N ALA A 880 43.91 30.15 14.40
CA ALA A 880 44.54 30.46 15.68
C ALA A 880 43.60 30.15 16.86
N HIS A 881 42.29 30.38 16.67
CA HIS A 881 41.26 30.34 17.72
C HIS A 881 40.71 28.93 18.03
N LEU A 882 41.49 27.88 17.78
CA LEU A 882 41.10 26.50 18.09
C LEU A 882 41.25 26.17 19.57
N SER A 883 40.46 25.20 20.01
CA SER A 883 40.45 24.68 21.39
C SER A 883 40.36 23.15 21.35
N GLY A 884 41.16 22.48 22.19
CA GLY A 884 41.17 21.02 22.24
C GLY A 884 41.62 20.37 20.92
N SER A 885 40.85 19.38 20.46
CA SER A 885 41.10 18.55 19.27
C SER A 885 40.13 18.84 18.12
N ASP A 886 39.62 20.09 18.04
CA ASP A 886 38.77 20.55 16.93
C ASP A 886 39.49 20.44 15.57
N ASN A 887 38.77 19.97 14.55
CA ASN A 887 39.11 20.17 13.15
C ASN A 887 38.46 21.47 12.65
N ILE A 888 39.11 22.12 11.68
CA ILE A 888 38.58 23.30 10.99
C ILE A 888 38.97 23.24 9.51
N ILE A 889 38.00 23.49 8.63
CA ILE A 889 38.19 23.52 7.19
C ILE A 889 37.63 24.86 6.68
N ALA A 890 38.41 25.57 5.89
CA ALA A 890 38.03 26.80 5.21
C ALA A 890 37.95 26.56 3.69
N PHE A 891 36.81 26.90 3.10
CA PHE A 891 36.59 26.89 1.65
C PHE A 891 36.65 28.32 1.12
N THR A 892 37.71 28.63 0.37
CA THR A 892 37.86 29.89 -0.35
C THR A 892 37.37 29.68 -1.78
N THR A 893 36.30 30.39 -2.15
CA THR A 893 35.63 30.24 -3.45
C THR A 893 35.49 31.58 -4.15
N ARG A 894 34.96 31.59 -5.39
CA ARG A 894 34.60 32.83 -6.07
C ARG A 894 33.50 33.62 -5.34
N ARG A 895 32.62 32.97 -4.57
CA ARG A 895 31.62 33.64 -3.71
C ARG A 895 32.19 33.99 -2.34
N TYR A 896 33.00 33.10 -1.77
CA TYR A 896 33.61 33.23 -0.45
C TYR A 896 35.09 33.65 -0.55
N GLN A 897 35.36 34.75 -1.28
CA GLN A 897 36.72 35.21 -1.56
C GLN A 897 37.30 36.09 -0.43
N ASN A 898 36.50 37.02 0.11
CA ASN A 898 36.94 37.94 1.18
C ASN A 898 36.81 37.34 2.58
N GLN A 899 35.87 36.40 2.75
CA GLN A 899 35.63 35.68 3.99
C GLN A 899 35.33 34.22 3.61
N PRO A 900 36.29 33.30 3.81
CA PRO A 900 36.10 31.88 3.49
C PRO A 900 34.94 31.26 4.27
N LEU A 901 34.27 30.27 3.68
CA LEU A 901 33.26 29.49 4.38
C LEU A 901 33.95 28.49 5.32
N ILE A 902 33.71 28.60 6.62
CA ILE A 902 34.41 27.82 7.64
C ILE A 902 33.46 26.76 8.23
N VAL A 903 33.93 25.52 8.26
CA VAL A 903 33.30 24.42 9.00
C VAL A 903 34.25 23.99 10.12
N ARG A 904 33.78 24.02 11.37
CA ARG A 904 34.55 23.70 12.58
C ARG A 904 33.76 22.79 13.52
N GLY A 905 34.46 21.89 14.20
CA GLY A 905 33.97 21.15 15.36
C GLY A 905 34.88 19.97 15.71
N PRO A 906 34.44 19.04 16.58
CA PRO A 906 35.26 17.95 17.06
C PRO A 906 35.86 17.10 15.93
N GLY A 907 37.20 17.00 15.89
CA GLY A 907 37.92 16.37 14.79
C GLY A 907 38.01 14.84 14.84
N ALA A 908 37.64 14.24 15.97
CA ALA A 908 37.68 12.81 16.23
C ALA A 908 36.59 12.42 17.25
N GLY A 909 36.27 11.12 17.31
CA GLY A 909 35.35 10.54 18.29
C GLY A 909 34.36 9.56 17.67
N ALA A 910 34.11 8.44 18.35
CA ALA A 910 33.25 7.36 17.86
C ALA A 910 31.81 7.82 17.60
N GLN A 911 31.22 8.57 18.55
CA GLN A 911 29.85 9.09 18.46
C GLN A 911 29.66 10.05 17.27
N VAL A 912 30.61 10.96 17.07
CA VAL A 912 30.56 11.97 15.99
C VAL A 912 30.76 11.30 14.63
N THR A 913 31.68 10.34 14.54
CA THR A 913 31.93 9.59 13.29
C THR A 913 30.75 8.68 12.93
N ALA A 914 30.19 7.95 13.91
CA ALA A 914 28.98 7.16 13.72
C ALA A 914 27.78 8.05 13.30
N GLY A 915 27.64 9.24 13.89
CA GLY A 915 26.62 10.22 13.50
C GLY A 915 26.77 10.70 12.06
N GLY A 916 28.00 10.89 11.57
CA GLY A 916 28.26 11.19 10.16
C GLY A 916 27.82 10.08 9.21
N ILE A 917 28.08 8.82 9.58
CA ILE A 917 27.63 7.63 8.83
C ILE A 917 26.11 7.51 8.84
N PHE A 918 25.49 7.75 10.00
CA PHE A 918 24.04 7.72 10.15
C PHE A 918 23.37 8.85 9.33
N SER A 919 23.97 10.04 9.29
CA SER A 919 23.53 11.13 8.42
C SER A 919 23.55 10.73 6.95
N ASP A 920 24.56 10.00 6.49
CA ASP A 920 24.61 9.46 5.12
C ASP A 920 23.57 8.34 4.86
N ILE A 921 23.20 7.54 5.88
CA ILE A 921 22.10 6.56 5.79
C ILE A 921 20.74 7.28 5.68
N LEU A 922 20.51 8.35 6.44
CA LEU A 922 19.29 9.16 6.34
C LEU A 922 19.21 9.94 5.03
N ARG A 923 20.35 10.46 4.56
CA ARG A 923 20.49 11.05 3.23
C ARG A 923 20.14 10.04 2.13
N LEU A 924 20.63 8.80 2.23
CA LEU A 924 20.22 7.70 1.34
C LEU A 924 18.70 7.47 1.40
N ALA A 925 18.08 7.43 2.58
CA ALA A 925 16.64 7.29 2.71
C ALA A 925 15.86 8.42 2.01
N SER A 926 16.32 9.67 2.14
CA SER A 926 15.74 10.82 1.43
C SER A 926 15.83 10.66 -0.11
N TYR A 927 17.00 10.30 -0.64
CA TYR A 927 17.15 10.00 -2.08
C TYR A 927 16.26 8.85 -2.57
N LEU A 928 15.93 7.89 -1.71
CA LEU A 928 15.03 6.78 -2.00
C LEU A 928 13.53 7.11 -1.87
N GLY A 929 13.21 8.37 -1.53
CA GLY A 929 11.84 8.88 -1.44
C GLY A 929 11.21 8.81 -0.04
N ALA A 930 12.02 8.82 1.02
CA ALA A 930 11.51 9.14 2.36
C ALA A 930 10.99 10.58 2.39
N PRO A 931 9.90 10.88 3.13
CA PRO A 931 9.44 12.25 3.31
C PRO A 931 10.52 13.10 4.00
N SER A 932 10.69 14.33 3.51
CA SER A 932 11.65 15.34 3.98
C SER A 932 11.02 16.32 4.96
#